data_AF-A0A0L0CSC0-F1
#
_entry.id   AF-A0A0L0CSC0-F1
#
_cell.length_a   1.000
_cell.length_b   1.000
_cell.length_c   1.000
_cell.angle_alpha   90.00
_cell.angle_beta   90.00
_cell.angle_gamma   90.00
#
_symmetry.space_group_name_H-M   'P 1'
#
loop_
_entity.id
_entity.type
_entity.pdbx_description
1 polymer ?
#
loop_
_entity_poly.entity_id
_entity_poly.type
_entity_poly.pdbx_seq_one_letter_code
_entity_poly.pdbx_strand_id
1 'polypeptide(L)'
;MAANPIKEIKREFIDLTIPMPWGHVAGRWYGNRKVRPILALHGWLDNMGTWNTLIPLLPEHLGILCIDLPGHGLSPKLPRGIVYHAVDYVCVILRIMEVYEWQKVSILAHSMSSMLSFIFASLYPDRLDMLISIDVVRTRYRDPATQIEFIRNNIEKYLVEDDRLQLAGQIEPPAYTQEQLLQVMFEGSGRSVALENCQHILERNITKSVKYPDKYYFSRDGRVKFYFEFTTSPPFAAELARRIHDVPYCVIKGSQSNYIDEQSTEVIEILKSKNPHFELHEVEGTHHVHLNNPQGVAAVINPFINRHRPPLIESWSLNDVVMSETMERWSIKTKKRKNILISVPWGHIAGRWYGNRNVRPILALHGWQDNLGTWDRLIPLLPQHIGILCVDFPGHGRSSKYPNGITYHMIDYVDTILLIMKEYNWKKVSILGHSLGGIIGFIYTSLYPQTVDMLIQLDIIMTPIRSPDYRIRKLIMGTEKLLIENERLERVNFEEPPSYSYEELKEKLYLGSNKSIEKENCKYLLNRSINASLMNPGKYYFSRDGRIKYYHEFNPTLELIQVMTKRLKNVNHLVIKFNKSDYIENFMLDLVRRNHLNMEFNEAEGTHHAHLNNPSEVAAKIVPFILRFMPETGTTTRMQNISIDVPWGHIVGRWYGNRKVRPILAIHGWQDNLGTWDRLIPLLPRHIGILCIDLPGHGRSSKYPVGMTYHVLDYVQIIVRIVKEYKWRKVSLMGHSMGAIVSFFYAALYPHMMDMLIQIDIIKSKYFKVNRQIEKFKILTERSLIENERMEEMSLKEPPSYSYQQLEDLLHKGSMQSVEKDNCKYLLNRSIEKSQLYPAKYYFSRDGRVKQCVELPGDHGLAIEMAKRIKNIAYMIVRSDKLSLMSAIDEEIVDILRANNSHFEYHRYDGTHHLHLNDAEAVAALINPFILRYRPLILDTWTVDDNVKGVNQPEKKSKL
;
A
#
# COMPACT_ATOMS: atom_id res chain seq x y z
N MET A 1 -33.07 -57.62 31.93
CA MET A 1 -32.64 -58.59 30.91
C MET A 1 -31.26 -58.17 30.45
N ALA A 2 -30.28 -59.07 30.55
CA ALA A 2 -28.87 -58.77 30.30
C ALA A 2 -28.64 -58.39 28.83
N ALA A 3 -27.96 -57.27 28.60
CA ALA A 3 -27.47 -56.87 27.29
C ALA A 3 -26.37 -57.85 26.86
N ASN A 4 -26.55 -58.49 25.71
CA ASN A 4 -25.51 -59.30 25.08
C ASN A 4 -24.26 -58.44 24.85
N PRO A 5 -23.04 -58.95 25.14
CA PRO A 5 -21.81 -58.26 24.77
C PRO A 5 -21.74 -58.20 23.24
N ILE A 6 -21.70 -56.99 22.69
CA ILE A 6 -21.48 -56.74 21.27
C ILE A 6 -20.11 -57.36 20.93
N LYS A 7 -20.12 -58.44 20.13
CA LYS A 7 -18.90 -58.94 19.47
C LYS A 7 -18.27 -57.76 18.74
N GLU A 8 -17.05 -57.37 19.09
CA GLU A 8 -16.24 -56.42 18.30
C GLU A 8 -16.11 -56.98 16.87
N ILE A 9 -16.95 -56.53 15.95
CA ILE A 9 -16.82 -56.89 14.53
C ILE A 9 -15.66 -56.06 13.99
N LYS A 10 -14.45 -56.62 14.00
CA LYS A 10 -13.28 -55.99 13.38
C LYS A 10 -13.36 -56.21 11.87
N ARG A 11 -13.74 -55.15 11.15
CA ARG A 11 -13.69 -55.11 9.68
C ARG A 11 -12.22 -55.12 9.22
N GLU A 12 -11.86 -56.08 8.37
CA GLU A 12 -10.50 -56.17 7.84
C GLU A 12 -10.13 -54.89 7.06
N PHE A 13 -8.88 -54.45 7.21
CA PHE A 13 -8.36 -53.26 6.53
C PHE A 13 -6.92 -53.43 6.07
N ILE A 14 -6.50 -52.57 5.14
CA ILE A 14 -5.10 -52.33 4.79
C ILE A 14 -4.80 -50.85 4.95
N ASP A 15 -3.62 -50.53 5.47
CA ASP A 15 -3.08 -49.18 5.40
C ASP A 15 -2.42 -48.98 4.02
N LEU A 16 -2.56 -47.78 3.46
CA LEU A 16 -2.05 -47.46 2.14
C LEU A 16 -1.62 -46.00 2.05
N THR A 17 -0.79 -45.70 1.06
CA THR A 17 -0.38 -44.35 0.70
C THR A 17 -0.74 -44.08 -0.75
N ILE A 18 -1.48 -43.01 -1.00
CA ILE A 18 -1.90 -42.58 -2.33
C ILE A 18 -0.94 -41.50 -2.81
N PRO A 19 -0.23 -41.68 -3.93
CA PRO A 19 0.78 -40.73 -4.39
C PRO A 19 0.16 -39.38 -4.75
N MET A 20 0.84 -38.31 -4.34
CA MET A 20 0.50 -36.92 -4.66
C MET A 20 1.75 -36.22 -5.22
N PRO A 21 1.61 -35.18 -6.08
CA PRO A 21 2.79 -34.53 -6.66
C PRO A 21 3.70 -33.85 -5.61
N TRP A 22 3.17 -33.55 -4.42
CA TRP A 22 3.89 -32.97 -3.28
C TRP A 22 4.25 -34.00 -2.19
N GLY A 23 3.94 -35.28 -2.38
CA GLY A 23 4.18 -36.34 -1.39
C GLY A 23 3.18 -37.48 -1.54
N HIS A 24 2.31 -37.66 -0.55
CA HIS A 24 1.26 -38.67 -0.57
C HIS A 24 0.12 -38.27 0.35
N VAL A 25 -0.98 -39.01 0.27
CA VAL A 25 -2.05 -39.04 1.26
C VAL A 25 -2.04 -40.42 1.92
N ALA A 26 -1.95 -40.47 3.24
CA ALA A 26 -2.10 -41.69 4.01
C ALA A 26 -3.59 -42.04 4.15
N GLY A 27 -3.91 -43.33 4.12
CA GLY A 27 -5.28 -43.79 4.30
C GLY A 27 -5.37 -45.25 4.66
N ARG A 28 -6.61 -45.72 4.81
CA ARG A 28 -6.95 -47.08 5.15
C ARG A 28 -8.18 -47.53 4.39
N TRP A 29 -8.08 -48.69 3.75
CA TRP A 29 -9.19 -49.31 3.01
C TRP A 29 -9.77 -50.48 3.80
N TYR A 30 -10.98 -50.28 4.31
CA TYR A 30 -11.76 -51.26 5.05
C TYR A 30 -12.70 -52.05 4.15
N GLY A 31 -12.87 -53.34 4.44
CA GLY A 31 -13.85 -54.21 3.77
C GLY A 31 -13.50 -54.56 2.33
N ASN A 32 -14.53 -54.65 1.49
CA ASN A 32 -14.42 -55.14 0.12
C ASN A 32 -13.56 -54.22 -0.75
N ARG A 33 -12.61 -54.80 -1.49
CA ARG A 33 -11.68 -54.10 -2.40
C ARG A 33 -11.95 -54.38 -3.88
N LYS A 34 -12.87 -55.31 -4.18
CA LYS A 34 -13.29 -55.62 -5.56
C LYS A 34 -14.30 -54.60 -6.11
N VAL A 35 -14.93 -53.83 -5.22
CA VAL A 35 -15.91 -52.79 -5.57
C VAL A 35 -15.34 -51.44 -5.14
N ARG A 36 -15.59 -50.40 -5.94
CA ARG A 36 -15.20 -49.03 -5.61
C ARG A 36 -15.71 -48.66 -4.21
N PRO A 37 -14.84 -48.13 -3.32
CA PRO A 37 -15.22 -47.83 -1.95
C PRO A 37 -16.04 -46.54 -1.86
N ILE A 38 -16.63 -46.31 -0.69
CA ILE A 38 -17.04 -44.96 -0.27
C ILE A 38 -15.79 -44.25 0.25
N LEU A 39 -15.48 -43.07 -0.29
CA LEU A 39 -14.38 -42.23 0.17
C LEU A 39 -14.83 -41.45 1.42
N ALA A 40 -14.19 -41.71 2.56
CA ALA A 40 -14.50 -41.10 3.84
C ALA A 40 -13.51 -39.98 4.20
N LEU A 41 -14.02 -38.77 4.41
CA LEU A 41 -13.25 -37.53 4.56
C LEU A 41 -13.52 -36.83 5.91
N HIS A 42 -12.52 -36.70 6.77
CA HIS A 42 -12.65 -36.22 8.16
C HIS A 42 -12.78 -34.69 8.31
N GLY A 43 -13.09 -34.21 9.51
CA GLY A 43 -13.19 -32.80 9.87
C GLY A 43 -11.86 -32.05 10.00
N TRP A 44 -11.92 -30.74 10.23
CA TRP A 44 -10.73 -29.90 10.40
C TRP A 44 -9.97 -30.24 11.69
N LEU A 45 -8.64 -30.42 11.60
CA LEU A 45 -7.74 -30.84 12.69
C LEU A 45 -7.94 -32.27 13.23
N ASP A 46 -8.88 -33.02 12.65
CA ASP A 46 -9.08 -34.44 12.91
C ASP A 46 -8.06 -35.29 12.13
N ASN A 47 -8.44 -36.54 11.87
CA ASN A 47 -7.83 -37.51 10.95
C ASN A 47 -8.84 -38.65 10.73
N MET A 48 -8.47 -39.68 9.98
CA MET A 48 -9.33 -40.82 9.69
C MET A 48 -9.81 -41.60 10.93
N GLY A 49 -9.16 -41.44 12.09
CA GLY A 49 -9.60 -42.04 13.35
C GLY A 49 -10.98 -41.57 13.82
N THR A 50 -11.49 -40.44 13.29
CA THR A 50 -12.86 -39.96 13.53
C THR A 50 -13.94 -40.98 13.11
N TRP A 51 -13.58 -41.94 12.25
CA TRP A 51 -14.50 -42.95 11.72
C TRP A 51 -14.47 -44.27 12.48
N ASN A 52 -13.59 -44.43 13.48
CA ASN A 52 -13.31 -45.71 14.13
C ASN A 52 -14.55 -46.36 14.76
N THR A 53 -15.49 -45.57 15.26
CA THR A 53 -16.71 -46.09 15.92
C THR A 53 -17.87 -46.32 14.94
N LEU A 54 -17.88 -45.65 13.78
CA LEU A 54 -18.95 -45.77 12.77
C LEU A 54 -18.69 -46.88 11.75
N ILE A 55 -17.45 -47.03 11.24
CA ILE A 55 -17.13 -48.01 10.18
C ILE A 55 -17.54 -49.45 10.51
N PRO A 56 -17.37 -49.94 11.75
CA PRO A 56 -17.81 -51.30 12.13
C PRO A 56 -19.32 -51.52 11.96
N LEU A 57 -20.11 -50.47 11.91
CA LEU A 57 -21.57 -50.52 11.80
C LEU A 57 -22.07 -50.37 10.35
N LEU A 58 -21.20 -50.07 9.39
CA LEU A 58 -21.56 -49.90 7.98
C LEU A 58 -21.69 -51.25 7.25
N PRO A 59 -22.50 -51.37 6.18
CA PRO A 59 -22.77 -52.64 5.52
C PRO A 59 -21.50 -53.35 5.05
N GLU A 60 -21.36 -54.64 5.35
CA GLU A 60 -20.13 -55.42 5.14
C GLU A 60 -19.75 -55.59 3.66
N HIS A 61 -20.72 -55.54 2.75
CA HIS A 61 -20.50 -55.73 1.30
C HIS A 61 -19.68 -54.61 0.64
N LEU A 62 -19.51 -53.48 1.33
CA LEU A 62 -18.86 -52.28 0.79
C LEU A 62 -17.37 -52.20 1.12
N GLY A 63 -16.64 -51.45 0.31
CA GLY A 63 -15.34 -50.90 0.67
C GLY A 63 -15.51 -49.50 1.27
N ILE A 64 -14.72 -49.14 2.27
CA ILE A 64 -14.62 -47.76 2.77
C ILE A 64 -13.15 -47.34 2.75
N LEU A 65 -12.83 -46.29 2.00
CA LEU A 65 -11.49 -45.71 1.97
C LEU A 65 -11.47 -44.45 2.82
N CYS A 66 -10.88 -44.53 4.00
CA CYS A 66 -10.69 -43.37 4.87
C CYS A 66 -9.31 -42.79 4.61
N ILE A 67 -9.21 -41.48 4.44
CA ILE A 67 -7.93 -40.82 4.21
C ILE A 67 -7.66 -39.77 5.29
N ASP A 68 -6.39 -39.51 5.55
CA ASP A 68 -5.93 -38.32 6.24
C ASP A 68 -5.70 -37.22 5.21
N LEU A 69 -6.38 -36.08 5.33
CA LEU A 69 -6.15 -34.95 4.43
C LEU A 69 -4.73 -34.38 4.60
N PRO A 70 -4.17 -33.70 3.58
CA PRO A 70 -2.85 -33.07 3.67
C PRO A 70 -2.66 -32.26 4.97
N GLY A 71 -1.53 -32.47 5.65
CA GLY A 71 -1.20 -31.83 6.93
C GLY A 71 -1.91 -32.40 8.17
N HIS A 72 -2.76 -33.42 8.01
CA HIS A 72 -3.48 -34.10 9.09
C HIS A 72 -3.00 -35.54 9.26
N GLY A 73 -3.19 -36.10 10.47
CA GLY A 73 -2.92 -37.50 10.73
C GLY A 73 -1.50 -37.91 10.32
N LEU A 74 -1.41 -38.99 9.53
CA LEU A 74 -0.15 -39.48 8.97
C LEU A 74 0.16 -38.93 7.57
N SER A 75 -0.73 -38.13 6.98
CA SER A 75 -0.42 -37.46 5.71
C SER A 75 0.63 -36.37 5.92
N PRO A 76 1.64 -36.27 5.05
CA PRO A 76 2.72 -35.32 5.20
C PRO A 76 2.22 -33.88 5.16
N LYS A 77 3.02 -33.02 5.79
CA LYS A 77 2.88 -31.56 5.73
C LYS A 77 3.18 -31.10 4.32
N LEU A 78 2.41 -30.13 3.80
CA LEU A 78 2.77 -29.46 2.55
C LEU A 78 4.16 -28.82 2.67
N PRO A 79 4.87 -28.57 1.55
CA PRO A 79 6.14 -27.86 1.58
C PRO A 79 6.05 -26.51 2.32
N ARG A 80 7.20 -26.03 2.81
CA ARG A 80 7.26 -24.74 3.50
C ARG A 80 6.78 -23.59 2.60
N GLY A 81 6.11 -22.62 3.21
CA GLY A 81 5.55 -21.45 2.53
C GLY A 81 4.33 -21.71 1.65
N ILE A 82 3.76 -22.92 1.67
CA ILE A 82 2.50 -23.24 0.99
C ILE A 82 1.32 -23.18 1.97
N VAL A 83 0.31 -22.37 1.62
CA VAL A 83 -0.94 -22.21 2.35
C VAL A 83 -1.89 -23.36 2.04
N TYR A 84 -2.64 -23.82 3.04
CA TYR A 84 -3.72 -24.80 2.83
C TYR A 84 -5.00 -24.09 2.40
N HIS A 85 -5.47 -24.31 1.18
CA HIS A 85 -6.77 -23.80 0.72
C HIS A 85 -7.80 -24.92 0.63
N ALA A 86 -9.06 -24.58 0.92
CA ALA A 86 -10.17 -25.52 0.78
C ALA A 86 -10.28 -26.11 -0.65
N VAL A 87 -10.01 -25.32 -1.69
CA VAL A 87 -10.05 -25.80 -3.08
C VAL A 87 -8.94 -26.82 -3.37
N ASP A 88 -7.78 -26.72 -2.71
CA ASP A 88 -6.71 -27.70 -2.88
C ASP A 88 -7.12 -29.06 -2.29
N TYR A 89 -7.93 -29.10 -1.22
CA TYR A 89 -8.51 -30.35 -0.73
C TYR A 89 -9.55 -30.95 -1.68
N VAL A 90 -10.30 -30.13 -2.44
CA VAL A 90 -11.17 -30.65 -3.52
C VAL A 90 -10.33 -31.32 -4.61
N CYS A 91 -9.15 -30.78 -4.91
CA CYS A 91 -8.22 -31.39 -5.88
C CYS A 91 -7.69 -32.76 -5.41
N VAL A 92 -7.59 -33.01 -4.10
CA VAL A 92 -7.23 -34.33 -3.55
C VAL A 92 -8.27 -35.39 -3.94
N ILE A 93 -9.57 -35.07 -3.91
CA ILE A 93 -10.63 -36.00 -4.33
C ILE A 93 -10.45 -36.38 -5.80
N LEU A 94 -10.25 -35.38 -6.66
CA LEU A 94 -10.04 -35.59 -8.09
C LEU A 94 -8.77 -36.40 -8.37
N ARG A 95 -7.68 -36.15 -7.64
CA ARG A 95 -6.44 -36.92 -7.79
C ARG A 95 -6.59 -38.37 -7.34
N ILE A 96 -7.31 -38.64 -6.25
CA ILE A 96 -7.62 -40.02 -5.84
C ILE A 96 -8.44 -40.73 -6.91
N MET A 97 -9.43 -40.05 -7.47
CA MET A 97 -10.21 -40.59 -8.58
C MET A 97 -9.34 -40.90 -9.81
N GLU A 98 -8.37 -40.04 -10.13
CA GLU A 98 -7.43 -40.27 -11.22
C GLU A 98 -6.53 -41.50 -10.95
N VAL A 99 -5.93 -41.59 -9.76
CA VAL A 99 -5.03 -42.69 -9.36
C VAL A 99 -5.72 -44.06 -9.41
N TYR A 100 -6.99 -44.12 -9.03
CA TYR A 100 -7.77 -45.37 -9.07
C TYR A 100 -8.70 -45.48 -10.30
N GLU A 101 -8.56 -44.57 -11.26
CA GLU A 101 -9.36 -44.53 -12.50
C GLU A 101 -10.89 -44.49 -12.28
N TRP A 102 -11.32 -43.90 -11.17
CA TRP A 102 -12.74 -43.76 -10.84
C TRP A 102 -13.42 -42.69 -11.70
N GLN A 103 -14.46 -43.10 -12.42
CA GLN A 103 -15.30 -42.16 -13.16
C GLN A 103 -16.27 -41.39 -12.27
N LYS A 104 -16.76 -42.04 -11.21
CA LYS A 104 -17.62 -41.46 -10.17
C LYS A 104 -17.11 -41.80 -8.78
N VAL A 105 -17.52 -41.07 -7.75
CA VAL A 105 -17.16 -41.34 -6.35
C VAL A 105 -18.41 -41.31 -5.47
N SER A 106 -18.41 -42.08 -4.38
CA SER A 106 -19.34 -41.86 -3.27
C SER A 106 -18.58 -41.32 -2.09
N ILE A 107 -19.13 -40.31 -1.43
CA ILE A 107 -18.42 -39.59 -0.36
C ILE A 107 -19.21 -39.69 0.94
N LEU A 108 -18.51 -40.04 2.01
CA LEU A 108 -18.94 -39.89 3.40
C LEU A 108 -18.06 -38.81 4.04
N ALA A 109 -18.65 -37.70 4.44
CA ALA A 109 -17.88 -36.54 4.88
C ALA A 109 -18.40 -36.01 6.22
N HIS A 110 -17.48 -35.46 7.01
CA HIS A 110 -17.79 -34.79 8.27
C HIS A 110 -17.24 -33.36 8.28
N SER A 111 -18.00 -32.42 8.84
CA SER A 111 -17.54 -31.06 9.16
C SER A 111 -16.92 -30.32 7.96
N MET A 112 -15.63 -29.97 8.03
CA MET A 112 -14.87 -29.35 6.95
C MET A 112 -15.04 -30.10 5.64
N SER A 113 -14.93 -31.42 5.67
CA SER A 113 -15.07 -32.22 4.46
C SER A 113 -16.50 -32.28 3.93
N SER A 114 -17.52 -32.10 4.77
CA SER A 114 -18.90 -31.94 4.30
C SER A 114 -19.04 -30.65 3.48
N MET A 115 -18.37 -29.57 3.88
CA MET A 115 -18.29 -28.33 3.07
C MET A 115 -17.54 -28.56 1.75
N LEU A 116 -16.38 -29.24 1.80
CA LEU A 116 -15.61 -29.57 0.61
C LEU A 116 -16.40 -30.45 -0.37
N SER A 117 -17.17 -31.40 0.17
CA SER A 117 -17.98 -32.33 -0.61
C SER A 117 -19.22 -31.65 -1.19
N PHE A 118 -19.81 -30.67 -0.49
CA PHE A 118 -20.83 -29.78 -1.06
C PHE A 118 -20.27 -28.99 -2.25
N ILE A 119 -19.04 -28.45 -2.14
CA ILE A 119 -18.36 -27.77 -3.26
C ILE A 119 -18.13 -28.78 -4.40
N PHE A 120 -17.55 -29.94 -4.12
CA PHE A 120 -17.30 -30.98 -5.14
C PHE A 120 -18.59 -31.38 -5.86
N ALA A 121 -19.67 -31.65 -5.13
CA ALA A 121 -20.99 -32.00 -5.68
C ALA A 121 -21.56 -30.88 -6.57
N SER A 122 -21.31 -29.62 -6.22
CA SER A 122 -21.77 -28.46 -6.99
C SER A 122 -20.97 -28.24 -8.28
N LEU A 123 -19.69 -28.59 -8.28
CA LEU A 123 -18.77 -28.42 -9.41
C LEU A 123 -18.81 -29.62 -10.37
N TYR A 124 -18.99 -30.83 -9.83
CA TYR A 124 -18.90 -32.10 -10.55
C TYR A 124 -20.05 -33.06 -10.18
N PRO A 125 -21.33 -32.65 -10.30
CA PRO A 125 -22.46 -33.49 -9.91
C PRO A 125 -22.45 -34.84 -10.65
N ASP A 126 -22.07 -34.85 -11.94
CA ASP A 126 -21.99 -36.06 -12.76
C ASP A 126 -20.91 -37.05 -12.33
N ARG A 127 -19.94 -36.61 -11.52
CA ARG A 127 -18.86 -37.44 -10.98
C ARG A 127 -19.16 -37.97 -9.59
N LEU A 128 -20.37 -37.74 -9.08
CA LEU A 128 -20.81 -38.13 -7.75
C LEU A 128 -21.95 -39.15 -7.86
N ASP A 129 -21.83 -40.28 -7.18
CA ASP A 129 -22.92 -41.28 -7.10
C ASP A 129 -23.79 -41.09 -5.87
N MET A 130 -23.18 -40.61 -4.78
CA MET A 130 -23.84 -40.48 -3.48
C MET A 130 -22.97 -39.58 -2.60
N LEU A 131 -23.62 -38.70 -1.84
CA LEU A 131 -23.00 -37.90 -0.80
C LEU A 131 -23.73 -38.09 0.53
N ILE A 132 -22.96 -38.33 1.58
CA ILE A 132 -23.42 -38.32 2.96
C ILE A 132 -22.61 -37.24 3.69
N SER A 133 -23.27 -36.17 4.10
CA SER A 133 -22.64 -35.08 4.86
C SER A 133 -23.09 -35.12 6.32
N ILE A 134 -22.13 -35.22 7.22
CA ILE A 134 -22.38 -35.15 8.66
C ILE A 134 -22.13 -33.73 9.12
N ASP A 135 -23.21 -33.15 9.61
CA ASP A 135 -23.34 -31.95 10.40
C ASP A 135 -22.93 -30.63 9.73
N VAL A 136 -22.85 -30.62 8.40
CA VAL A 136 -22.75 -29.40 7.57
C VAL A 136 -23.42 -29.65 6.22
N VAL A 137 -24.16 -28.66 5.71
CA VAL A 137 -24.86 -28.75 4.40
C VAL A 137 -24.44 -27.67 3.40
N ARG A 138 -23.68 -26.66 3.85
CA ARG A 138 -23.29 -25.49 3.06
C ARG A 138 -21.92 -24.98 3.44
N THR A 139 -21.36 -24.13 2.60
CA THR A 139 -20.20 -23.29 2.91
C THR A 139 -20.55 -22.16 3.89
N ARG A 140 -19.55 -21.72 4.65
CA ARG A 140 -19.72 -20.66 5.65
C ARG A 140 -19.86 -19.28 4.99
N TYR A 141 -20.74 -18.46 5.57
CA TYR A 141 -20.82 -17.03 5.31
C TYR A 141 -20.27 -16.28 6.52
N ARG A 142 -19.50 -15.23 6.26
CA ARG A 142 -19.07 -14.25 7.27
C ARG A 142 -19.50 -12.89 6.76
N ASP A 143 -19.97 -12.03 7.67
CA ASP A 143 -20.19 -10.64 7.28
C ASP A 143 -18.86 -10.02 6.80
N PRO A 144 -18.92 -9.04 5.89
CA PRO A 144 -17.74 -8.41 5.30
C PRO A 144 -16.67 -7.92 6.27
N ALA A 145 -17.05 -7.34 7.41
CA ALA A 145 -16.08 -6.77 8.35
C ALA A 145 -15.32 -7.88 9.08
N THR A 146 -16.05 -8.88 9.57
CA THR A 146 -15.47 -10.07 10.20
C THR A 146 -14.62 -10.88 9.21
N GLN A 147 -15.03 -10.96 7.95
CA GLN A 147 -14.29 -11.68 6.91
C GLN A 147 -12.89 -11.07 6.65
N ILE A 148 -12.78 -9.74 6.63
CA ILE A 148 -11.47 -9.07 6.48
C ILE A 148 -10.54 -9.40 7.64
N GLU A 149 -11.04 -9.31 8.88
CA GLU A 149 -10.23 -9.61 10.06
C GLU A 149 -9.86 -11.10 10.12
N PHE A 150 -10.76 -11.99 9.71
CA PHE A 150 -10.47 -13.41 9.59
C PHE A 150 -9.35 -13.69 8.59
N ILE A 151 -9.42 -13.12 7.37
CA ILE A 151 -8.37 -13.26 6.35
C ILE A 151 -7.03 -12.77 6.89
N ARG A 152 -7.00 -11.55 7.46
CA ARG A 152 -5.79 -10.94 8.01
C ARG A 152 -5.17 -11.80 9.12
N ASN A 153 -5.99 -12.24 10.07
CA ASN A 153 -5.53 -13.07 11.19
C ASN A 153 -5.02 -14.43 10.71
N ASN A 154 -5.69 -15.06 9.74
CA ASN A 154 -5.24 -16.35 9.20
C ASN A 154 -3.88 -16.22 8.51
N ILE A 155 -3.68 -15.20 7.67
CA ILE A 155 -2.39 -14.94 7.02
C ILE A 155 -1.29 -14.71 8.07
N GLU A 156 -1.51 -13.84 9.05
CA GLU A 156 -0.52 -13.53 10.09
C GLU A 156 -0.15 -14.78 10.92
N LYS A 157 -1.14 -15.56 11.33
CA LYS A 157 -0.93 -16.76 12.13
C LYS A 157 -0.32 -17.90 11.32
N TYR A 158 -0.70 -18.05 10.05
CA TYR A 158 -0.07 -18.96 9.11
C TYR A 158 1.43 -18.70 9.00
N LEU A 159 1.85 -17.44 8.79
CA LEU A 159 3.27 -17.08 8.69
C LEU A 159 4.04 -17.41 9.97
N VAL A 160 3.42 -17.25 11.15
CA VAL A 160 4.02 -17.64 12.43
C VAL A 160 4.22 -19.16 12.53
N GLU A 161 3.25 -19.96 12.09
CA GLU A 161 3.39 -21.42 12.09
C GLU A 161 4.41 -21.91 11.03
N ASP A 162 4.53 -21.24 9.88
CA ASP A 162 5.56 -21.55 8.89
C ASP A 162 6.98 -21.25 9.40
N ASP A 163 7.14 -20.15 10.14
CA ASP A 163 8.38 -19.83 10.85
C ASP A 163 8.71 -20.88 11.93
N ARG A 164 7.71 -21.35 12.68
CA ARG A 164 7.92 -22.45 13.64
C ARG A 164 8.32 -23.74 12.95
N LEU A 165 7.74 -24.04 11.78
CA LEU A 165 8.11 -25.20 10.99
C LEU A 165 9.56 -25.11 10.48
N GLN A 166 10.07 -23.91 10.21
CA GLN A 166 11.50 -23.70 9.90
C GLN A 166 12.43 -24.12 11.05
N LEU A 167 11.99 -23.88 12.29
CA LEU A 167 12.73 -24.20 13.50
C LEU A 167 12.46 -25.63 14.01
N ALA A 168 11.59 -26.38 13.33
CA ALA A 168 11.27 -27.75 13.69
C ALA A 168 12.55 -28.61 13.64
N GLY A 169 12.83 -29.31 14.74
CA GLY A 169 14.10 -30.04 14.96
C GLY A 169 15.09 -29.31 15.88
N GLN A 170 14.94 -27.99 16.09
CA GLN A 170 15.68 -27.24 17.11
C GLN A 170 14.86 -27.02 18.37
N ILE A 171 13.54 -26.85 18.22
CA ILE A 171 12.61 -26.61 19.33
C ILE A 171 11.42 -27.56 19.18
N GLU A 172 11.22 -28.40 20.19
CA GLU A 172 10.06 -29.28 20.27
C GLU A 172 8.80 -28.48 20.69
N PRO A 173 7.61 -28.74 20.09
CA PRO A 173 6.37 -28.12 20.55
C PRO A 173 6.05 -28.46 22.03
N PRO A 174 5.09 -27.75 22.65
CA PRO A 174 4.61 -28.12 23.99
C PRO A 174 4.18 -29.58 24.03
N ALA A 175 4.78 -30.34 24.94
CA ALA A 175 4.51 -31.76 25.15
C ALA A 175 3.68 -31.96 26.43
N TYR A 176 2.79 -32.94 26.37
CA TYR A 176 1.74 -33.23 27.35
C TYR A 176 1.74 -34.72 27.70
N THR A 177 1.28 -35.10 28.90
CA THR A 177 0.99 -36.52 29.18
C THR A 177 -0.23 -36.98 28.37
N GLN A 178 -0.49 -38.29 28.34
CA GLN A 178 -1.62 -38.84 27.59
C GLN A 178 -2.97 -38.32 28.13
N GLU A 179 -3.13 -38.24 29.45
CA GLU A 179 -4.33 -37.69 30.11
C GLU A 179 -4.52 -36.21 29.78
N GLN A 180 -3.42 -35.44 29.78
CA GLN A 180 -3.45 -34.03 29.39
C GLN A 180 -3.84 -33.86 27.93
N LEU A 181 -3.36 -34.72 27.02
CA LEU A 181 -3.75 -34.66 25.61
C LEU A 181 -5.23 -34.95 25.40
N LEU A 182 -5.80 -35.93 26.12
CA LEU A 182 -7.24 -36.20 26.07
C LEU A 182 -8.02 -34.95 26.45
N GLN A 183 -7.64 -34.27 27.53
CA GLN A 183 -8.28 -33.03 27.95
C GLN A 183 -8.09 -31.89 26.94
N VAL A 184 -6.87 -31.73 26.38
CA VAL A 184 -6.58 -30.71 25.37
C VAL A 184 -7.36 -30.95 24.08
N MET A 185 -7.54 -32.22 23.67
CA MET A 185 -8.35 -32.59 22.51
C MET A 185 -9.84 -32.36 22.78
N PHE A 186 -10.34 -32.75 23.96
CA PHE A 186 -11.71 -32.52 24.39
C PHE A 186 -12.07 -31.03 24.35
N GLU A 187 -11.30 -30.19 25.04
CA GLU A 187 -11.54 -28.73 25.05
C GLU A 187 -11.28 -28.10 23.67
N GLY A 188 -10.24 -28.54 22.96
CA GLY A 188 -9.87 -28.04 21.63
C GLY A 188 -10.92 -28.34 20.55
N SER A 189 -11.71 -29.40 20.72
CA SER A 189 -12.86 -29.72 19.85
C SER A 189 -14.10 -28.86 20.16
N GLY A 190 -14.01 -27.92 21.10
CA GLY A 190 -15.19 -27.23 21.64
C GLY A 190 -16.10 -28.18 22.41
N ARG A 191 -15.53 -29.21 23.06
CA ARG A 191 -16.25 -30.30 23.75
C ARG A 191 -17.16 -31.11 22.83
N SER A 192 -16.89 -31.08 21.53
CA SER A 192 -17.67 -31.84 20.57
C SER A 192 -17.27 -33.31 20.52
N VAL A 193 -16.00 -33.65 20.67
CA VAL A 193 -15.58 -35.06 20.79
C VAL A 193 -15.70 -35.45 22.26
N ALA A 194 -16.40 -36.55 22.58
CA ALA A 194 -16.49 -37.02 23.97
C ALA A 194 -15.10 -37.43 24.49
N LEU A 195 -14.85 -37.29 25.79
CA LEU A 195 -13.51 -37.48 26.36
C LEU A 195 -12.98 -38.91 26.12
N GLU A 196 -13.84 -39.91 26.27
CA GLU A 196 -13.57 -41.32 26.00
C GLU A 196 -13.25 -41.61 24.53
N ASN A 197 -13.73 -40.78 23.60
CA ASN A 197 -13.52 -40.92 22.17
C ASN A 197 -12.33 -40.10 21.65
N CYS A 198 -11.76 -39.21 22.46
CA CYS A 198 -10.62 -38.36 22.06
C CYS A 198 -9.39 -39.18 21.66
N GLN A 199 -9.22 -40.38 22.22
CA GLN A 199 -8.11 -41.28 21.89
C GLN A 199 -8.07 -41.62 20.39
N HIS A 200 -9.23 -41.81 19.74
CA HIS A 200 -9.30 -42.18 18.32
C HIS A 200 -8.72 -41.10 17.41
N ILE A 201 -8.87 -39.82 17.77
CA ILE A 201 -8.24 -38.71 17.05
C ILE A 201 -6.76 -38.61 17.41
N LEU A 202 -6.39 -38.81 18.68
CA LEU A 202 -5.01 -38.63 19.14
C LEU A 202 -4.04 -39.67 18.56
N GLU A 203 -4.46 -40.92 18.38
CA GLU A 203 -3.64 -42.04 17.87
C GLU A 203 -2.82 -41.70 16.62
N ARG A 204 -3.34 -40.83 15.74
CA ARG A 204 -2.68 -40.42 14.49
C ARG A 204 -2.17 -38.99 14.48
N ASN A 205 -2.43 -38.23 15.53
CA ASN A 205 -2.15 -36.78 15.59
C ASN A 205 -1.05 -36.42 16.59
N ILE A 206 -0.39 -37.40 17.23
CA ILE A 206 0.63 -37.16 18.23
C ILE A 206 1.96 -37.85 17.88
N THR A 207 3.05 -37.30 18.41
CA THR A 207 4.38 -37.90 18.35
C THR A 207 5.00 -37.84 19.73
N LYS A 208 5.74 -38.89 20.09
CA LYS A 208 6.42 -38.99 21.39
C LYS A 208 7.52 -37.93 21.48
N SER A 209 7.58 -37.26 22.61
CA SER A 209 8.58 -36.24 22.90
C SER A 209 9.97 -36.86 23.01
N VAL A 210 10.96 -36.25 22.36
CA VAL A 210 12.36 -36.67 22.52
C VAL A 210 12.93 -36.04 23.80
N LYS A 211 12.45 -34.84 24.17
CA LYS A 211 12.90 -34.11 25.35
C LYS A 211 12.29 -34.61 26.66
N TYR A 212 11.06 -35.13 26.63
CA TYR A 212 10.29 -35.56 27.79
C TYR A 212 9.70 -36.95 27.54
N PRO A 213 10.40 -38.05 27.86
CA PRO A 213 10.04 -39.41 27.41
C PRO A 213 8.60 -39.88 27.73
N ASP A 214 7.98 -39.35 28.78
CA ASP A 214 6.60 -39.70 29.17
C ASP A 214 5.52 -38.80 28.54
N LYS A 215 5.92 -37.91 27.62
CA LYS A 215 5.04 -36.92 27.00
C LYS A 215 4.99 -37.04 25.49
N TYR A 216 3.96 -36.45 24.92
CA TYR A 216 3.67 -36.41 23.50
C TYR A 216 3.27 -35.00 23.08
N TYR A 217 3.49 -34.66 21.82
CA TYR A 217 3.05 -33.39 21.24
C TYR A 217 2.27 -33.63 19.95
N PHE A 218 1.44 -32.67 19.53
CA PHE A 218 0.70 -32.77 18.28
C PHE A 218 1.62 -32.74 17.06
N SER A 219 1.55 -33.76 16.21
CA SER A 219 2.43 -33.98 15.06
C SER A 219 1.93 -33.34 13.76
N ARG A 220 0.61 -33.09 13.68
CA ARG A 220 -0.07 -32.41 12.55
C ARG A 220 0.57 -31.06 12.23
N ASP A 221 0.34 -30.57 11.02
CA ASP A 221 0.84 -29.26 10.59
C ASP A 221 0.15 -28.12 11.36
N GLY A 222 0.93 -27.28 12.04
CA GLY A 222 0.40 -26.11 12.75
C GLY A 222 -0.32 -25.12 11.82
N ARG A 223 0.11 -25.03 10.55
CA ARG A 223 -0.44 -24.11 9.54
C ARG A 223 -1.89 -24.45 9.17
N VAL A 224 -2.30 -25.71 9.31
CA VAL A 224 -3.68 -26.16 9.04
C VAL A 224 -4.69 -25.46 9.96
N LYS A 225 -4.28 -25.02 11.15
CA LYS A 225 -5.13 -24.21 12.04
C LYS A 225 -5.62 -22.91 11.41
N PHE A 226 -4.96 -22.46 10.34
CA PHE A 226 -5.20 -21.18 9.69
C PHE A 226 -5.43 -21.38 8.18
N TYR A 227 -5.98 -22.53 7.78
CA TYR A 227 -6.33 -22.80 6.39
C TYR A 227 -7.31 -21.76 5.84
N PHE A 228 -7.23 -21.51 4.53
CA PHE A 228 -8.10 -20.59 3.86
C PHE A 228 -9.43 -21.27 3.52
N GLU A 229 -10.45 -20.94 4.30
CA GLU A 229 -11.81 -21.46 4.12
C GLU A 229 -12.44 -20.96 2.81
N PHE A 230 -13.22 -21.82 2.14
CA PHE A 230 -14.05 -21.42 1.01
C PHE A 230 -15.34 -20.77 1.49
N THR A 231 -15.31 -19.44 1.66
CA THR A 231 -16.48 -18.66 2.08
C THR A 231 -17.34 -18.24 0.90
N THR A 232 -18.66 -18.27 1.07
CA THR A 232 -19.62 -17.92 0.03
C THR A 232 -20.66 -16.93 0.56
N SER A 233 -21.08 -15.97 -0.26
CA SER A 233 -22.30 -15.21 0.02
C SER A 233 -23.55 -16.09 -0.12
N PRO A 234 -24.68 -15.73 0.51
CA PRO A 234 -25.92 -16.48 0.36
C PRO A 234 -26.32 -16.72 -1.11
N PRO A 235 -26.29 -15.71 -2.03
CA PRO A 235 -26.61 -15.94 -3.43
C PRO A 235 -25.66 -16.91 -4.14
N PHE A 236 -24.39 -16.95 -3.73
CA PHE A 236 -23.41 -17.86 -4.30
C PHE A 236 -23.58 -19.30 -3.78
N ALA A 237 -23.87 -19.46 -2.48
CA ALA A 237 -24.20 -20.75 -1.89
C ALA A 237 -25.49 -21.34 -2.50
N ALA A 238 -26.50 -20.51 -2.71
CA ALA A 238 -27.75 -20.89 -3.39
C ALA A 238 -27.49 -21.40 -4.81
N GLU A 239 -26.62 -20.74 -5.58
CA GLU A 239 -26.28 -21.17 -6.93
C GLU A 239 -25.48 -22.48 -6.96
N LEU A 240 -24.57 -22.69 -6.01
CA LEU A 240 -23.89 -23.97 -5.84
C LEU A 240 -24.91 -25.10 -5.56
N ALA A 241 -25.84 -24.85 -4.63
CA ALA A 241 -26.90 -25.81 -4.28
C ALA A 241 -27.79 -26.16 -5.48
N ARG A 242 -28.16 -25.20 -6.35
CA ARG A 242 -28.99 -25.45 -7.55
C ARG A 242 -28.34 -26.41 -8.54
N ARG A 243 -27.01 -26.53 -8.54
CA ARG A 243 -26.28 -27.44 -9.43
C ARG A 243 -26.28 -28.87 -8.93
N ILE A 244 -26.57 -29.10 -7.65
CA ILE A 244 -26.71 -30.44 -7.09
C ILE A 244 -28.13 -30.93 -7.39
N HIS A 245 -28.27 -31.63 -8.49
CA HIS A 245 -29.51 -32.28 -8.93
C HIS A 245 -29.22 -33.75 -9.26
N ASP A 246 -30.20 -34.62 -9.07
CA ASP A 246 -30.11 -36.07 -9.38
C ASP A 246 -28.95 -36.82 -8.69
N VAL A 247 -28.55 -36.36 -7.50
CA VAL A 247 -27.51 -36.99 -6.68
C VAL A 247 -28.14 -37.47 -5.36
N PRO A 248 -28.09 -38.75 -5.01
CA PRO A 248 -28.42 -39.21 -3.66
C PRO A 248 -27.61 -38.43 -2.61
N TYR A 249 -28.27 -37.57 -1.83
CA TYR A 249 -27.62 -36.69 -0.87
C TYR A 249 -28.31 -36.76 0.49
N CYS A 250 -27.68 -37.45 1.45
CA CYS A 250 -28.12 -37.52 2.83
C CYS A 250 -27.32 -36.55 3.70
N VAL A 251 -28.01 -35.74 4.50
CA VAL A 251 -27.42 -34.85 5.50
C VAL A 251 -27.87 -35.29 6.89
N ILE A 252 -26.93 -35.36 7.83
CA ILE A 252 -27.22 -35.68 9.23
C ILE A 252 -26.85 -34.47 10.09
N LYS A 253 -27.80 -33.92 10.83
CA LYS A 253 -27.58 -32.88 11.82
C LYS A 253 -27.45 -33.51 13.22
N GLY A 254 -26.42 -33.15 13.97
CA GLY A 254 -26.35 -33.42 15.40
C GLY A 254 -27.30 -32.48 16.15
N SER A 255 -28.19 -33.01 16.97
CA SER A 255 -29.22 -32.20 17.67
C SER A 255 -28.64 -31.10 18.58
N GLN A 256 -27.41 -31.28 19.06
CA GLN A 256 -26.69 -30.32 19.91
C GLN A 256 -25.72 -29.43 19.12
N SER A 257 -25.73 -29.51 17.79
CA SER A 257 -24.84 -28.74 16.92
C SER A 257 -25.52 -27.54 16.29
N ASN A 258 -24.75 -26.45 16.17
CA ASN A 258 -25.17 -25.20 15.54
C ASN A 258 -24.57 -25.01 14.14
N TYR A 259 -23.98 -26.04 13.54
CA TYR A 259 -23.39 -25.94 12.20
C TYR A 259 -24.43 -25.94 11.07
N ILE A 260 -25.61 -26.49 11.31
CA ILE A 260 -26.80 -26.31 10.46
C ILE A 260 -27.76 -25.40 11.22
N ASP A 261 -27.78 -24.14 10.79
CA ASP A 261 -28.46 -23.00 11.41
C ASP A 261 -29.51 -22.38 10.47
N GLU A 262 -30.12 -21.26 10.88
CA GLU A 262 -31.12 -20.53 10.08
C GLU A 262 -30.60 -20.11 8.69
N GLN A 263 -29.32 -19.76 8.59
CA GLN A 263 -28.67 -19.42 7.31
C GLN A 263 -28.55 -20.61 6.36
N SER A 264 -28.81 -21.83 6.83
CA SER A 264 -28.81 -23.05 6.01
C SER A 264 -30.15 -23.31 5.33
N THR A 265 -31.23 -22.62 5.75
CA THR A 265 -32.60 -22.83 5.28
C THR A 265 -32.73 -22.73 3.77
N GLU A 266 -32.25 -21.64 3.15
CA GLU A 266 -32.35 -21.43 1.70
C GLU A 266 -31.66 -22.55 0.91
N VAL A 267 -30.44 -22.94 1.33
CA VAL A 267 -29.69 -24.03 0.68
C VAL A 267 -30.44 -25.35 0.80
N ILE A 268 -31.00 -25.67 1.98
CA ILE A 268 -31.77 -26.89 2.23
C ILE A 268 -33.04 -26.92 1.37
N GLU A 269 -33.76 -25.80 1.25
CA GLU A 269 -34.97 -25.70 0.42
C GLU A 269 -34.66 -25.86 -1.08
N ILE A 270 -33.55 -25.28 -1.55
CA ILE A 270 -33.07 -25.48 -2.91
C ILE A 270 -32.74 -26.94 -3.15
N LEU A 271 -31.99 -27.59 -2.25
CA LEU A 271 -31.64 -29.00 -2.39
C LEU A 271 -32.90 -29.88 -2.39
N LYS A 272 -33.84 -29.67 -1.46
CA LYS A 272 -35.12 -30.40 -1.42
C LYS A 272 -35.94 -30.25 -2.70
N SER A 273 -35.97 -29.06 -3.28
CA SER A 273 -36.79 -28.77 -4.47
C SER A 273 -36.13 -29.18 -5.79
N LYS A 274 -34.79 -29.22 -5.86
CA LYS A 274 -34.02 -29.52 -7.08
C LYS A 274 -33.44 -30.93 -7.11
N ASN A 275 -33.42 -31.63 -5.99
CA ASN A 275 -32.87 -32.97 -5.88
C ASN A 275 -33.87 -33.93 -5.21
N PRO A 276 -34.55 -34.79 -5.98
CA PRO A 276 -35.57 -35.70 -5.44
C PRO A 276 -35.01 -36.76 -4.48
N HIS A 277 -33.68 -36.93 -4.42
CA HIS A 277 -32.99 -37.87 -3.56
C HIS A 277 -32.31 -37.21 -2.35
N PHE A 278 -32.66 -35.96 -2.05
CA PHE A 278 -32.14 -35.26 -0.88
C PHE A 278 -32.89 -35.67 0.40
N GLU A 279 -32.14 -36.05 1.43
CA GLU A 279 -32.65 -36.40 2.76
C GLU A 279 -31.93 -35.58 3.84
N LEU A 280 -32.68 -35.04 4.80
CA LEU A 280 -32.13 -34.37 5.99
C LEU A 280 -32.69 -35.04 7.24
N HIS A 281 -31.79 -35.55 8.07
CA HIS A 281 -32.11 -36.25 9.31
C HIS A 281 -31.43 -35.56 10.49
N GLU A 282 -32.04 -35.67 11.67
CA GLU A 282 -31.42 -35.23 12.93
C GLU A 282 -31.14 -36.45 13.81
N VAL A 283 -29.95 -36.50 14.41
CA VAL A 283 -29.51 -37.56 15.32
C VAL A 283 -29.06 -36.92 16.63
N GLU A 284 -29.41 -37.54 17.75
CA GLU A 284 -29.02 -37.03 19.06
C GLU A 284 -27.49 -37.05 19.22
N GLY A 285 -26.89 -35.87 19.42
CA GLY A 285 -25.46 -35.74 19.67
C GLY A 285 -24.88 -34.38 19.26
N THR A 286 -23.57 -34.25 19.49
CA THR A 286 -22.78 -33.06 19.17
C THR A 286 -22.36 -33.00 17.70
N HIS A 287 -21.50 -32.06 17.33
CA HIS A 287 -20.96 -31.96 15.97
C HIS A 287 -20.16 -33.19 15.49
N HIS A 288 -19.66 -34.02 16.41
CA HIS A 288 -19.02 -35.32 16.11
C HIS A 288 -19.98 -36.48 16.43
N VAL A 289 -21.27 -36.32 16.10
CA VAL A 289 -22.31 -37.33 16.37
C VAL A 289 -21.98 -38.71 15.80
N HIS A 290 -21.28 -38.78 14.66
CA HIS A 290 -20.83 -40.06 14.08
C HIS A 290 -19.77 -40.77 14.91
N LEU A 291 -19.01 -40.05 15.73
CA LEU A 291 -18.01 -40.61 16.63
C LEU A 291 -18.64 -40.96 17.99
N ASN A 292 -19.51 -40.09 18.51
CA ASN A 292 -20.11 -40.21 19.85
C ASN A 292 -21.39 -41.07 19.91
N ASN A 293 -22.21 -41.03 18.85
CA ASN A 293 -23.44 -41.82 18.69
C ASN A 293 -23.45 -42.52 17.32
N PRO A 294 -22.48 -43.42 17.07
CA PRO A 294 -22.34 -44.09 15.77
C PRO A 294 -23.55 -44.97 15.43
N GLN A 295 -24.26 -45.51 16.43
CA GLN A 295 -25.47 -46.32 16.21
C GLN A 295 -26.63 -45.48 15.66
N GLY A 296 -26.86 -44.29 16.23
CA GLY A 296 -27.87 -43.36 15.72
C GLY A 296 -27.58 -42.92 14.29
N VAL A 297 -26.32 -42.66 13.98
CA VAL A 297 -25.89 -42.33 12.60
C VAL A 297 -26.06 -43.54 11.65
N ALA A 298 -25.61 -44.73 12.04
CA ALA A 298 -25.72 -45.95 11.24
C ALA A 298 -27.19 -46.32 10.93
N ALA A 299 -28.11 -46.10 11.87
CA ALA A 299 -29.54 -46.34 11.67
C ALA A 299 -30.14 -45.49 10.53
N VAL A 300 -29.59 -44.30 10.28
CA VAL A 300 -30.00 -43.40 9.19
C VAL A 300 -29.29 -43.76 7.89
N ILE A 301 -27.96 -43.90 7.92
CA ILE A 301 -27.19 -44.03 6.69
C ILE A 301 -27.22 -45.44 6.08
N ASN A 302 -27.38 -46.51 6.87
CA ASN A 302 -27.39 -47.87 6.33
C ASN A 302 -28.58 -48.11 5.38
N PRO A 303 -29.84 -47.74 5.73
CA PRO A 303 -30.95 -47.80 4.78
C PRO A 303 -30.72 -46.96 3.52
N PHE A 304 -30.16 -45.75 3.67
CA PHE A 304 -29.85 -44.86 2.56
C PHE A 304 -28.79 -45.45 1.62
N ILE A 305 -27.68 -45.95 2.18
CA ILE A 305 -26.62 -46.65 1.46
C ILE A 305 -27.18 -47.87 0.73
N ASN A 306 -27.97 -48.72 1.38
CA ASN A 306 -28.50 -49.93 0.74
C ASN A 306 -29.46 -49.62 -0.41
N ARG A 307 -30.17 -48.48 -0.36
CA ARG A 307 -31.05 -48.02 -1.45
C ARG A 307 -30.27 -47.56 -2.68
N HIS A 308 -29.17 -46.84 -2.48
CA HIS A 308 -28.42 -46.18 -3.56
C HIS A 308 -27.12 -46.90 -3.96
N ARG A 309 -26.68 -47.87 -3.15
CA ARG A 309 -25.51 -48.76 -3.34
C ARG A 309 -25.87 -50.22 -2.94
N PRO A 310 -26.87 -50.85 -3.58
CA PRO A 310 -27.22 -52.23 -3.29
C PRO A 310 -26.07 -53.20 -3.66
N PRO A 311 -26.04 -54.42 -3.09
CA PRO A 311 -25.04 -55.44 -3.44
C PRO A 311 -25.07 -55.76 -4.93
N LEU A 312 -23.91 -55.72 -5.60
CA LEU A 312 -23.77 -56.10 -7.01
C LEU A 312 -23.43 -57.60 -7.14
N ILE A 313 -23.98 -58.25 -8.16
CA ILE A 313 -23.63 -59.62 -8.59
C ILE A 313 -22.44 -59.53 -9.58
N GLU A 314 -21.49 -60.46 -9.46
CA GLU A 314 -20.05 -60.34 -9.76
C GLU A 314 -19.56 -60.09 -11.20
N SER A 315 -18.30 -59.61 -11.26
CA SER A 315 -17.14 -59.94 -12.12
C SER A 315 -16.54 -58.69 -12.83
N TRP A 316 -15.24 -58.34 -12.92
CA TRP A 316 -13.92 -59.02 -13.00
C TRP A 316 -12.76 -58.08 -12.48
N SER A 317 -11.50 -58.55 -12.46
CA SER A 317 -10.27 -57.94 -11.88
C SER A 317 -9.24 -57.37 -12.89
N LEU A 318 -8.27 -56.54 -12.46
CA LEU A 318 -6.95 -56.32 -13.14
C LEU A 318 -5.84 -55.77 -12.19
N ASN A 319 -4.58 -56.00 -12.60
CA ASN A 319 -3.33 -56.13 -11.83
C ASN A 319 -2.48 -54.86 -11.62
N ASP A 320 -1.57 -54.94 -10.63
CA ASP A 320 -0.53 -53.99 -10.21
C ASP A 320 0.62 -53.77 -11.21
N VAL A 321 1.21 -52.55 -11.22
CA VAL A 321 2.59 -52.28 -11.70
C VAL A 321 3.30 -51.25 -10.80
N VAL A 322 4.59 -51.51 -10.53
CA VAL A 322 5.53 -50.89 -9.58
C VAL A 322 6.35 -49.74 -10.20
N MET A 323 6.73 -48.74 -9.37
CA MET A 323 7.62 -47.60 -9.67
C MET A 323 9.13 -47.94 -9.66
N SER A 324 9.97 -47.14 -10.34
CA SER A 324 11.40 -47.00 -10.02
C SER A 324 11.95 -45.57 -10.22
N GLU A 325 12.79 -45.14 -9.28
CA GLU A 325 13.47 -43.83 -9.15
C GLU A 325 14.75 -43.68 -10.01
N THR A 326 15.19 -42.43 -10.28
CA THR A 326 16.54 -41.92 -9.93
C THR A 326 16.74 -40.42 -10.28
N MET A 327 17.49 -39.73 -9.42
CA MET A 327 17.92 -38.31 -9.50
C MET A 327 19.29 -38.17 -10.21
N GLU A 328 19.60 -37.02 -10.84
CA GLU A 328 20.68 -36.09 -10.39
C GLU A 328 20.83 -34.78 -11.21
N ARG A 329 21.40 -33.78 -10.52
CA ARG A 329 21.53 -32.33 -10.82
C ARG A 329 22.65 -31.96 -11.80
N TRP A 330 22.48 -30.87 -12.56
CA TRP A 330 23.58 -29.94 -12.92
C TRP A 330 23.09 -28.47 -12.97
N SER A 331 23.93 -27.53 -12.53
CA SER A 331 23.69 -26.07 -12.53
C SER A 331 24.79 -25.35 -13.31
N ILE A 332 24.44 -24.31 -14.09
CA ILE A 332 25.41 -23.44 -14.80
C ILE A 332 25.07 -21.96 -14.55
N LYS A 333 26.08 -21.20 -14.14
CA LYS A 333 26.06 -19.75 -13.90
C LYS A 333 26.35 -18.98 -15.20
N THR A 334 25.63 -17.89 -15.46
CA THR A 334 26.13 -16.81 -16.34
C THR A 334 25.91 -15.40 -15.77
N LYS A 335 26.76 -14.49 -16.24
CA LYS A 335 27.26 -13.27 -15.59
C LYS A 335 26.26 -12.10 -15.48
N LYS A 336 26.23 -11.58 -14.24
CA LYS A 336 25.96 -10.23 -13.70
C LYS A 336 25.52 -9.10 -14.66
N ARG A 337 24.27 -8.69 -14.46
CA ARG A 337 23.89 -7.32 -14.05
C ARG A 337 23.06 -7.44 -12.76
N LYS A 338 23.17 -6.52 -11.79
CA LYS A 338 22.74 -6.69 -10.37
C LYS A 338 21.22 -6.96 -10.18
N ASN A 339 20.75 -8.17 -10.50
CA ASN A 339 19.47 -8.73 -10.03
C ASN A 339 19.61 -9.06 -8.53
N ILE A 340 18.51 -8.97 -7.79
CA ILE A 340 18.42 -9.45 -6.40
C ILE A 340 17.56 -10.70 -6.36
N LEU A 341 17.89 -11.62 -5.46
CA LEU A 341 17.11 -12.81 -5.17
C LEU A 341 16.74 -12.71 -3.69
N ILE A 342 15.45 -12.60 -3.40
CA ILE A 342 14.89 -12.57 -2.05
C ILE A 342 14.53 -13.99 -1.68
N SER A 343 15.16 -14.55 -0.65
CA SER A 343 14.90 -15.92 -0.22
C SER A 343 13.47 -16.05 0.32
N VAL A 344 12.74 -17.05 -0.13
CA VAL A 344 11.41 -17.42 0.38
C VAL A 344 11.33 -18.93 0.58
N PRO A 345 10.41 -19.46 1.39
CA PRO A 345 10.46 -20.88 1.77
C PRO A 345 10.36 -21.87 0.60
N TRP A 346 9.68 -21.50 -0.50
CA TRP A 346 9.59 -22.29 -1.73
C TRP A 346 10.72 -22.01 -2.74
N GLY A 347 11.70 -21.18 -2.40
CA GLY A 347 12.85 -20.85 -3.25
C GLY A 347 13.23 -19.38 -3.16
N HIS A 348 12.96 -18.60 -4.22
CA HIS A 348 13.28 -17.18 -4.22
C HIS A 348 12.29 -16.34 -5.03
N ILE A 349 12.20 -15.06 -4.67
CA ILE A 349 11.57 -14.01 -5.46
C ILE A 349 12.67 -13.21 -6.15
N ALA A 350 12.64 -13.17 -7.48
CA ALA A 350 13.57 -12.36 -8.26
C ALA A 350 13.11 -10.90 -8.29
N GLY A 351 14.04 -9.97 -8.12
CA GLY A 351 13.74 -8.54 -8.15
C GLY A 351 14.84 -7.69 -8.76
N ARG A 352 14.52 -6.41 -8.93
CA ARG A 352 15.44 -5.37 -9.37
C ARG A 352 15.15 -4.06 -8.62
N TRP A 353 16.21 -3.48 -8.07
CA TRP A 353 16.18 -2.16 -7.45
C TRP A 353 16.52 -1.06 -8.45
N TYR A 354 15.78 0.03 -8.36
CA TYR A 354 16.07 1.32 -8.97
C TYR A 354 16.17 2.39 -7.87
N GLY A 355 17.01 3.40 -8.07
CA GLY A 355 17.19 4.51 -7.12
C GLY A 355 17.79 4.11 -5.76
N ASN A 356 17.55 4.96 -4.76
CA ASN A 356 18.16 4.86 -3.43
C ASN A 356 17.49 3.76 -2.57
N ARG A 357 18.27 2.85 -1.99
CA ARG A 357 17.77 1.74 -1.16
C ARG A 357 17.59 2.08 0.33
N ASN A 358 18.06 3.25 0.74
CA ASN A 358 18.03 3.73 2.13
C ASN A 358 16.86 4.69 2.39
N VAL A 359 16.09 5.02 1.36
CA VAL A 359 14.86 5.81 1.48
C VAL A 359 13.66 4.89 1.42
N ARG A 360 12.51 5.42 1.84
CA ARG A 360 11.25 4.70 1.80
C ARG A 360 10.94 4.20 0.38
N PRO A 361 10.64 2.90 0.17
CA PRO A 361 10.57 2.33 -1.17
C PRO A 361 9.14 2.30 -1.75
N ILE A 362 9.08 2.30 -3.09
CA ILE A 362 7.91 1.86 -3.85
C ILE A 362 8.14 0.40 -4.28
N LEU A 363 7.24 -0.50 -3.90
CA LEU A 363 7.18 -1.88 -4.40
C LEU A 363 6.33 -1.91 -5.68
N ALA A 364 6.93 -2.27 -6.80
CA ALA A 364 6.28 -2.34 -8.10
C ALA A 364 5.87 -3.79 -8.45
N LEU A 365 4.57 -4.00 -8.70
CA LEU A 365 3.93 -5.31 -8.86
C LEU A 365 3.31 -5.45 -10.26
N HIS A 366 3.79 -6.41 -11.07
CA HIS A 366 3.40 -6.56 -12.48
C HIS A 366 2.05 -7.27 -12.69
N GLY A 367 1.56 -7.29 -13.94
CA GLY A 367 0.31 -7.93 -14.34
C GLY A 367 0.34 -9.47 -14.43
N TRP A 368 -0.81 -10.06 -14.74
CA TRP A 368 -0.93 -11.52 -14.89
C TRP A 368 -0.17 -12.02 -16.12
N GLN A 369 0.58 -13.13 -15.97
CA GLN A 369 1.47 -13.69 -17.01
C GLN A 369 2.58 -12.75 -17.52
N ASP A 370 2.78 -11.62 -16.83
CA ASP A 370 3.82 -10.62 -17.07
C ASP A 370 5.11 -10.98 -16.30
N ASN A 371 6.04 -10.03 -16.17
CA ASN A 371 7.15 -10.05 -15.23
C ASN A 371 7.64 -8.62 -14.97
N LEU A 372 8.64 -8.43 -14.09
CA LEU A 372 9.16 -7.11 -13.74
C LEU A 372 9.74 -6.32 -14.92
N GLY A 373 10.00 -6.96 -16.07
CA GLY A 373 10.42 -6.29 -17.30
C GLY A 373 9.39 -5.29 -17.84
N THR A 374 8.11 -5.41 -17.44
CA THR A 374 7.04 -4.47 -17.78
C THR A 374 7.35 -3.03 -17.35
N TRP A 375 8.20 -2.89 -16.32
CA TRP A 375 8.60 -1.63 -15.73
C TRP A 375 9.83 -0.99 -16.39
N ASP A 376 10.52 -1.71 -17.27
CA ASP A 376 11.83 -1.32 -17.82
C ASP A 376 11.80 0.00 -18.60
N ARG A 377 10.64 0.40 -19.12
CA ARG A 377 10.44 1.68 -19.84
C ARG A 377 9.90 2.81 -18.96
N LEU A 378 9.04 2.51 -17.98
CA LEU A 378 8.42 3.53 -17.12
C LEU A 378 9.36 4.01 -16.01
N ILE A 379 10.00 3.10 -15.28
CA ILE A 379 10.79 3.43 -14.08
C ILE A 379 11.95 4.39 -14.35
N PRO A 380 12.67 4.33 -15.49
CA PRO A 380 13.68 5.33 -15.84
C PRO A 380 13.15 6.76 -15.95
N LEU A 381 11.84 6.94 -16.16
CA LEU A 381 11.19 8.26 -16.25
C LEU A 381 10.67 8.76 -14.90
N LEU A 382 10.70 7.93 -13.85
CA LEU A 382 10.29 8.31 -12.50
C LEU A 382 11.44 9.03 -11.76
N PRO A 383 11.17 9.74 -10.64
CA PRO A 383 12.20 10.48 -9.93
C PRO A 383 13.29 9.54 -9.39
N GLN A 384 14.54 9.76 -9.81
CA GLN A 384 15.64 8.82 -9.57
C GLN A 384 16.10 8.75 -8.10
N HIS A 385 15.70 9.71 -7.28
CA HIS A 385 15.97 9.71 -5.83
C HIS A 385 15.13 8.68 -5.06
N ILE A 386 14.07 8.15 -5.67
CA ILE A 386 13.14 7.23 -5.02
C ILE A 386 13.62 5.80 -5.21
N GLY A 387 13.66 5.05 -4.12
CA GLY A 387 13.89 3.61 -4.17
C GLY A 387 12.68 2.90 -4.74
N ILE A 388 12.85 2.17 -5.84
CA ILE A 388 11.79 1.34 -6.41
C ILE A 388 12.28 -0.11 -6.51
N LEU A 389 11.59 -1.02 -5.83
CA LEU A 389 11.79 -2.45 -5.94
C LEU A 389 10.75 -3.05 -6.88
N CYS A 390 11.17 -3.50 -8.05
CA CYS A 390 10.32 -4.29 -8.94
C CYS A 390 10.56 -5.78 -8.69
N VAL A 391 9.50 -6.59 -8.58
CA VAL A 391 9.62 -8.04 -8.32
C VAL A 391 8.87 -8.87 -9.35
N ASP A 392 9.35 -10.07 -9.61
CA ASP A 392 8.63 -11.11 -10.33
C ASP A 392 7.76 -11.89 -9.31
N PHE A 393 6.45 -12.01 -9.51
CA PHE A 393 5.59 -12.85 -8.66
C PHE A 393 6.03 -14.34 -8.71
N PRO A 394 5.70 -15.15 -7.70
CA PRO A 394 5.88 -16.61 -7.75
C PRO A 394 5.43 -17.22 -9.09
N GLY A 395 6.25 -18.10 -9.67
CA GLY A 395 5.99 -18.73 -10.98
C GLY A 395 6.16 -17.82 -12.20
N HIS A 396 6.42 -16.51 -12.02
CA HIS A 396 6.62 -15.54 -13.09
C HIS A 396 8.10 -15.17 -13.25
N GLY A 397 8.45 -14.70 -14.45
CA GLY A 397 9.79 -14.20 -14.77
C GLY A 397 10.91 -15.15 -14.33
N ARG A 398 11.74 -14.69 -13.39
CA ARG A 398 12.85 -15.45 -12.81
C ARG A 398 12.60 -15.90 -11.38
N SER A 399 11.42 -15.69 -10.80
CA SER A 399 11.08 -16.20 -9.47
C SER A 399 10.87 -17.70 -9.49
N SER A 400 11.13 -18.35 -8.34
CA SER A 400 10.84 -19.77 -8.16
C SER A 400 9.37 -20.08 -8.40
N LYS A 401 9.14 -21.27 -8.97
CA LYS A 401 7.82 -21.88 -9.10
C LYS A 401 7.41 -22.49 -7.75
N TYR A 402 6.12 -22.64 -7.51
CA TYR A 402 5.67 -23.47 -6.40
C TYR A 402 5.99 -24.94 -6.69
N PRO A 403 6.11 -25.81 -5.67
CA PRO A 403 6.27 -27.24 -5.86
C PRO A 403 5.17 -27.82 -6.75
N ASN A 404 5.45 -28.94 -7.43
CA ASN A 404 4.46 -29.62 -8.27
C ASN A 404 3.20 -29.98 -7.45
N GLY A 405 2.02 -29.95 -8.08
CA GLY A 405 0.76 -30.25 -7.41
C GLY A 405 0.14 -29.09 -6.63
N ILE A 406 0.87 -28.00 -6.43
CA ILE A 406 0.37 -26.82 -5.70
C ILE A 406 -0.26 -25.81 -6.65
N THR A 407 -1.45 -25.31 -6.29
CA THR A 407 -2.16 -24.28 -7.05
C THR A 407 -1.66 -22.87 -6.69
N TYR A 408 -1.81 -21.94 -7.62
CA TYR A 408 -1.62 -20.52 -7.33
C TYR A 408 -2.96 -19.90 -6.94
N HIS A 409 -3.08 -19.33 -5.75
CA HIS A 409 -4.25 -18.54 -5.37
C HIS A 409 -3.88 -17.05 -5.40
N MET A 410 -4.80 -16.21 -5.89
CA MET A 410 -4.57 -14.77 -5.98
C MET A 410 -4.17 -14.17 -4.63
N ILE A 411 -4.76 -14.66 -3.54
CA ILE A 411 -4.51 -14.17 -2.18
C ILE A 411 -3.08 -14.48 -1.70
N ASP A 412 -2.43 -15.54 -2.21
CA ASP A 412 -1.06 -15.92 -1.82
C ASP A 412 -0.02 -14.86 -2.24
N TYR A 413 -0.36 -14.01 -3.21
CA TYR A 413 0.50 -12.88 -3.60
C TYR A 413 0.55 -11.77 -2.53
N VAL A 414 -0.40 -11.74 -1.59
CA VAL A 414 -0.33 -10.88 -0.39
C VAL A 414 0.82 -11.34 0.50
N ASP A 415 1.01 -12.66 0.67
CA ASP A 415 2.12 -13.22 1.45
C ASP A 415 3.47 -12.85 0.83
N THR A 416 3.54 -12.75 -0.50
CA THR A 416 4.75 -12.28 -1.19
C THR A 416 5.14 -10.87 -0.73
N ILE A 417 4.18 -9.95 -0.58
CA ILE A 417 4.45 -8.59 -0.07
C ILE A 417 4.92 -8.65 1.38
N LEU A 418 4.25 -9.43 2.23
CA LEU A 418 4.61 -9.58 3.65
C LEU A 418 6.02 -10.16 3.84
N LEU A 419 6.39 -11.17 3.05
CA LEU A 419 7.72 -11.78 3.06
C LEU A 419 8.81 -10.79 2.61
N ILE A 420 8.55 -10.00 1.56
CA ILE A 420 9.47 -8.93 1.12
C ILE A 420 9.64 -7.88 2.22
N MET A 421 8.54 -7.45 2.85
CA MET A 421 8.60 -6.50 3.95
C MET A 421 9.34 -7.04 5.16
N LYS A 422 9.17 -8.33 5.48
CA LYS A 422 9.91 -9.01 6.55
C LYS A 422 11.41 -9.06 6.23
N GLU A 423 11.79 -9.48 5.02
CA GLU A 423 13.19 -9.56 4.58
C GLU A 423 13.92 -8.22 4.73
N TYR A 424 13.29 -7.12 4.30
CA TYR A 424 13.89 -5.79 4.38
C TYR A 424 13.53 -5.01 5.66
N ASN A 425 12.83 -5.63 6.61
CA ASN A 425 12.34 -5.04 7.85
C ASN A 425 11.57 -3.71 7.63
N TRP A 426 10.74 -3.65 6.59
CA TRP A 426 9.91 -2.48 6.29
C TRP A 426 8.73 -2.39 7.23
N LYS A 427 8.51 -1.20 7.80
CA LYS A 427 7.31 -0.89 8.59
C LYS A 427 6.21 -0.24 7.75
N LYS A 428 6.59 0.44 6.67
CA LYS A 428 5.70 1.02 5.68
C LYS A 428 6.24 0.79 4.26
N VAL A 429 5.33 0.65 3.30
CA VAL A 429 5.63 0.48 1.88
C VAL A 429 4.67 1.32 1.03
N SER A 430 5.11 1.76 -0.13
CA SER A 430 4.21 2.30 -1.15
C SER A 430 4.12 1.33 -2.31
N ILE A 431 2.96 1.21 -2.94
CA ILE A 431 2.72 0.19 -3.96
C ILE A 431 2.44 0.84 -5.30
N LEU A 432 3.13 0.38 -6.34
CA LEU A 432 2.83 0.67 -7.74
C LEU A 432 2.40 -0.63 -8.41
N GLY A 433 1.12 -0.79 -8.72
CA GLY A 433 0.57 -2.02 -9.28
C GLY A 433 -0.02 -1.81 -10.66
N HIS A 434 0.27 -2.72 -11.59
CA HIS A 434 -0.43 -2.81 -12.88
C HIS A 434 -1.26 -4.09 -12.94
N SER A 435 -2.51 -4.02 -13.42
CA SER A 435 -3.37 -5.20 -13.63
C SER A 435 -3.41 -6.11 -12.38
N LEU A 436 -3.03 -7.38 -12.46
CA LEU A 436 -2.92 -8.27 -11.29
C LEU A 436 -2.20 -7.60 -10.10
N GLY A 437 -1.05 -6.97 -10.30
CA GLY A 437 -0.33 -6.27 -9.24
C GLY A 437 -1.08 -5.06 -8.68
N GLY A 438 -1.94 -4.41 -9.47
CA GLY A 438 -2.90 -3.41 -9.01
C GLY A 438 -3.97 -4.02 -8.09
N ILE A 439 -4.51 -5.19 -8.45
CA ILE A 439 -5.47 -5.93 -7.59
C ILE A 439 -4.81 -6.36 -6.28
N ILE A 440 -3.62 -6.97 -6.34
CA ILE A 440 -2.90 -7.40 -5.12
C ILE A 440 -2.55 -6.20 -4.25
N GLY A 441 -2.14 -5.08 -4.86
CA GLY A 441 -1.93 -3.82 -4.14
C GLY A 441 -3.16 -3.34 -3.39
N PHE A 442 -4.35 -3.40 -4.02
CA PHE A 442 -5.62 -3.07 -3.37
C PHE A 442 -5.96 -4.04 -2.22
N ILE A 443 -5.87 -5.36 -2.45
CA ILE A 443 -6.15 -6.37 -1.42
C ILE A 443 -5.22 -6.16 -0.23
N TYR A 444 -3.90 -6.10 -0.44
CA TYR A 444 -2.92 -5.86 0.60
C TYR A 444 -3.20 -4.57 1.39
N THR A 445 -3.44 -3.47 0.68
CA THR A 445 -3.74 -2.17 1.30
C THR A 445 -5.02 -2.22 2.14
N SER A 446 -6.05 -2.97 1.71
CA SER A 446 -7.28 -3.10 2.47
C SER A 446 -7.11 -3.93 3.75
N LEU A 447 -6.25 -4.95 3.72
CA LEU A 447 -5.94 -5.81 4.87
C LEU A 447 -5.01 -5.08 5.86
N TYR A 448 -4.02 -4.34 5.35
CA TYR A 448 -2.95 -3.69 6.12
C TYR A 448 -2.81 -2.17 5.85
N PRO A 449 -3.88 -1.37 5.94
CA PRO A 449 -3.86 0.04 5.52
C PRO A 449 -2.85 0.89 6.29
N GLN A 450 -2.52 0.54 7.53
CA GLN A 450 -1.52 1.22 8.36
C GLN A 450 -0.08 1.08 7.83
N THR A 451 0.17 0.06 7.02
CA THR A 451 1.48 -0.24 6.44
C THR A 451 1.66 0.35 5.05
N VAL A 452 0.59 0.82 4.42
CA VAL A 452 0.61 1.42 3.09
C VAL A 452 0.25 2.88 3.21
N ASP A 453 1.12 3.75 2.73
CA ASP A 453 0.86 5.18 2.76
C ASP A 453 0.56 5.75 1.36
N MET A 454 0.91 5.00 0.32
CA MET A 454 0.62 5.34 -1.07
C MET A 454 0.34 4.10 -1.91
N LEU A 455 -0.74 4.15 -2.69
CA LEU A 455 -1.14 3.13 -3.65
C LEU A 455 -1.33 3.80 -5.03
N ILE A 456 -0.58 3.34 -6.03
CA ILE A 456 -0.71 3.77 -7.43
C ILE A 456 -1.14 2.56 -8.24
N GLN A 457 -2.30 2.63 -8.87
CA GLN A 457 -2.83 1.54 -9.68
C GLN A 457 -2.94 1.95 -11.15
N LEU A 458 -2.39 1.12 -12.02
CA LEU A 458 -2.41 1.29 -13.46
C LEU A 458 -3.42 0.31 -14.06
N ASP A 459 -4.50 0.88 -14.57
CA ASP A 459 -5.50 0.26 -15.42
C ASP A 459 -6.23 -0.95 -14.81
N ILE A 460 -6.42 -0.89 -13.50
CA ILE A 460 -7.39 -1.64 -12.70
C ILE A 460 -7.49 -0.98 -11.32
N ILE A 461 -8.60 -1.13 -10.61
CA ILE A 461 -8.76 -0.51 -9.26
C ILE A 461 -9.13 -1.49 -8.16
N MET A 462 -9.74 -2.60 -8.54
CA MET A 462 -10.15 -3.68 -7.64
C MET A 462 -10.31 -4.97 -8.44
N THR A 463 -10.51 -6.08 -7.74
CA THR A 463 -10.93 -7.33 -8.39
C THR A 463 -12.37 -7.19 -8.91
N PRO A 464 -12.67 -7.65 -10.14
CA PRO A 464 -13.99 -7.51 -10.73
C PRO A 464 -15.05 -8.31 -9.95
N ILE A 465 -16.24 -7.75 -9.80
CA ILE A 465 -17.38 -8.46 -9.20
C ILE A 465 -17.95 -9.39 -10.27
N ARG A 466 -17.92 -10.70 -10.01
CA ARG A 466 -18.37 -11.72 -10.95
C ARG A 466 -19.66 -12.39 -10.49
N SER A 467 -20.54 -12.68 -11.44
CA SER A 467 -21.75 -13.48 -11.18
C SER A 467 -21.38 -14.86 -10.60
N PRO A 468 -22.20 -15.44 -9.71
CA PRO A 468 -22.08 -16.82 -9.23
C PRO A 468 -21.69 -17.83 -10.31
N ASP A 469 -22.46 -17.90 -11.40
CA ASP A 469 -22.26 -18.86 -12.49
C ASP A 469 -20.88 -18.73 -13.19
N TYR A 470 -20.44 -17.50 -13.50
CA TYR A 470 -19.07 -17.27 -14.01
C TYR A 470 -17.99 -17.80 -13.05
N ARG A 471 -18.14 -17.55 -11.74
CA ARG A 471 -17.18 -17.98 -10.72
C ARG A 471 -17.07 -19.50 -10.67
N ILE A 472 -18.20 -20.21 -10.75
CA ILE A 472 -18.24 -21.69 -10.77
C ILE A 472 -17.54 -22.21 -12.02
N ARG A 473 -17.87 -21.70 -13.21
CA ARG A 473 -17.20 -22.11 -14.47
C ARG A 473 -15.68 -21.90 -14.40
N LYS A 474 -15.23 -20.77 -13.86
CA LYS A 474 -13.80 -20.49 -13.70
C LYS A 474 -13.14 -21.41 -12.69
N LEU A 475 -13.84 -21.76 -11.61
CA LEU A 475 -13.34 -22.71 -10.62
C LEU A 475 -13.15 -24.11 -11.22
N ILE A 476 -14.16 -24.63 -11.94
CA ILE A 476 -14.09 -25.92 -12.66
C ILE A 476 -12.91 -25.91 -13.63
N MET A 477 -12.90 -24.94 -14.56
CA MET A 477 -11.86 -24.83 -15.57
C MET A 477 -10.46 -24.72 -14.95
N GLY A 478 -10.32 -23.93 -13.87
CA GLY A 478 -9.06 -23.75 -13.17
C GLY A 478 -8.54 -25.06 -12.57
N THR A 479 -9.40 -25.78 -11.86
CA THR A 479 -9.09 -27.05 -11.22
C THR A 479 -8.77 -28.16 -12.25
N GLU A 480 -9.55 -28.30 -13.31
CA GLU A 480 -9.28 -29.30 -14.36
C GLU A 480 -7.96 -29.02 -15.10
N LYS A 481 -7.71 -27.75 -15.45
CA LYS A 481 -6.46 -27.38 -16.14
C LYS A 481 -5.24 -27.51 -15.24
N LEU A 482 -5.40 -27.32 -13.93
CA LEU A 482 -4.35 -27.59 -12.96
C LEU A 482 -3.97 -29.08 -12.97
N LEU A 483 -4.95 -30.00 -12.96
CA LEU A 483 -4.67 -31.44 -13.01
C LEU A 483 -3.88 -31.82 -14.27
N ILE A 484 -4.31 -31.32 -15.43
CA ILE A 484 -3.62 -31.54 -16.72
C ILE A 484 -2.18 -30.99 -16.68
N GLU A 485 -1.97 -29.80 -16.13
CA GLU A 485 -0.62 -29.23 -16.03
C GLU A 485 0.24 -29.99 -15.01
N ASN A 486 -0.34 -30.52 -13.92
CA ASN A 486 0.37 -31.35 -12.96
C ASN A 486 0.80 -32.69 -13.59
N GLU A 487 -0.10 -33.38 -14.30
CA GLU A 487 0.24 -34.58 -15.07
C GLU A 487 1.37 -34.29 -16.06
N ARG A 488 1.31 -33.15 -16.77
CA ARG A 488 2.38 -32.73 -17.67
C ARG A 488 3.69 -32.58 -16.90
N LEU A 489 3.70 -31.87 -15.77
CA LEU A 489 4.90 -31.67 -14.94
C LEU A 489 5.47 -32.97 -14.37
N GLU A 490 4.64 -33.98 -14.09
CA GLU A 490 5.08 -35.32 -13.68
C GLU A 490 5.77 -36.05 -14.83
N ARG A 491 5.31 -35.86 -16.08
CA ARG A 491 5.94 -36.42 -17.30
C ARG A 491 7.20 -35.68 -17.76
N VAL A 492 7.38 -34.41 -17.35
CA VAL A 492 8.49 -33.52 -17.80
C VAL A 492 9.89 -34.04 -17.43
N ASN A 493 10.03 -35.11 -16.63
CA ASN A 493 11.30 -35.82 -16.55
C ASN A 493 11.78 -36.38 -17.91
N PHE A 494 10.95 -36.36 -18.97
CA PHE A 494 11.29 -36.88 -20.30
C PHE A 494 11.09 -35.92 -21.50
N GLU A 495 10.37 -34.78 -21.39
CA GLU A 495 10.10 -33.91 -22.56
C GLU A 495 10.11 -32.40 -22.25
N GLU A 496 10.86 -31.64 -23.06
CA GLU A 496 10.88 -30.17 -23.04
C GLU A 496 9.53 -29.58 -23.53
N PRO A 497 9.02 -28.46 -22.97
CA PRO A 497 7.85 -27.78 -23.53
C PRO A 497 8.03 -27.42 -25.01
N PRO A 498 6.93 -27.26 -25.78
CA PRO A 498 7.01 -26.81 -27.17
C PRO A 498 7.84 -25.53 -27.30
N SER A 499 8.87 -25.60 -28.13
CA SER A 499 9.80 -24.50 -28.37
C SER A 499 9.55 -23.84 -29.73
N TYR A 500 9.81 -22.54 -29.79
CA TYR A 500 9.47 -21.66 -30.90
C TYR A 500 10.65 -20.73 -31.19
N SER A 501 10.72 -20.18 -32.40
CA SER A 501 11.61 -19.06 -32.69
C SER A 501 11.25 -17.83 -31.84
N TYR A 502 12.20 -16.90 -31.70
CA TYR A 502 11.96 -15.67 -30.93
C TYR A 502 10.80 -14.83 -31.49
N GLU A 503 10.67 -14.75 -32.81
CA GLU A 503 9.58 -14.02 -33.47
C GLU A 503 8.22 -14.70 -33.27
N GLU A 504 8.16 -16.04 -33.28
CA GLU A 504 6.93 -16.77 -32.91
C GLU A 504 6.54 -16.54 -31.45
N LEU A 505 7.51 -16.48 -30.53
CA LEU A 505 7.22 -16.13 -29.13
C LEU A 505 6.73 -14.69 -28.97
N LYS A 506 7.29 -13.75 -29.73
CA LYS A 506 6.78 -12.36 -29.79
C LYS A 506 5.34 -12.35 -30.30
N GLU A 507 5.04 -13.07 -31.38
CA GLU A 507 3.68 -13.16 -31.91
C GLU A 507 2.72 -13.77 -30.88
N LYS A 508 3.12 -14.86 -30.22
CA LYS A 508 2.31 -15.51 -29.18
C LYS A 508 2.08 -14.60 -27.97
N LEU A 509 3.09 -13.83 -27.55
CA LEU A 509 2.93 -12.87 -26.46
C LEU A 509 2.04 -11.70 -26.89
N TYR A 510 2.22 -11.16 -28.09
CA TYR A 510 1.38 -10.11 -28.67
C TYR A 510 -0.09 -10.54 -28.67
N LEU A 511 -0.40 -11.68 -29.30
CA LEU A 511 -1.76 -12.22 -29.36
C LEU A 511 -2.29 -12.59 -27.97
N GLY A 512 -1.48 -13.25 -27.14
CA GLY A 512 -1.85 -13.67 -25.78
C GLY A 512 -2.10 -12.50 -24.82
N SER A 513 -1.52 -11.33 -25.07
CA SER A 513 -1.80 -10.09 -24.34
C SER A 513 -3.07 -9.39 -24.82
N ASN A 514 -3.88 -10.04 -25.67
CA ASN A 514 -4.98 -9.42 -26.42
C ASN A 514 -4.52 -8.17 -27.19
N LYS A 515 -3.33 -8.25 -27.81
CA LYS A 515 -2.69 -7.16 -28.57
C LYS A 515 -2.44 -5.89 -27.76
N SER A 516 -2.50 -5.96 -26.43
CA SER A 516 -2.29 -4.79 -25.58
C SER A 516 -0.82 -4.41 -25.45
N ILE A 517 0.11 -5.34 -25.61
CA ILE A 517 1.55 -5.06 -25.69
C ILE A 517 1.91 -4.86 -27.15
N GLU A 518 2.64 -3.79 -27.52
CA GLU A 518 3.11 -3.64 -28.90
C GLU A 518 4.22 -4.65 -29.22
N LYS A 519 4.27 -5.16 -30.46
CA LYS A 519 5.22 -6.22 -30.87
C LYS A 519 6.69 -5.86 -30.58
N GLU A 520 7.05 -4.59 -30.74
CA GLU A 520 8.41 -4.10 -30.48
C GLU A 520 8.76 -4.09 -28.98
N ASN A 521 7.75 -3.98 -28.11
CA ASN A 521 7.89 -3.94 -26.66
C ASN A 521 7.81 -5.33 -26.00
N CYS A 522 7.33 -6.36 -26.72
CA CYS A 522 7.34 -7.75 -26.25
C CYS A 522 8.72 -8.22 -25.76
N LYS A 523 9.82 -7.68 -26.33
CA LYS A 523 11.19 -8.01 -25.95
C LYS A 523 11.50 -7.79 -24.46
N TYR A 524 10.89 -6.78 -23.83
CA TYR A 524 11.13 -6.45 -22.41
C TYR A 524 10.65 -7.58 -21.49
N LEU A 525 9.54 -8.23 -21.85
CA LEU A 525 9.03 -9.37 -21.08
C LEU A 525 9.73 -10.67 -21.46
N LEU A 526 9.95 -10.92 -22.75
CA LEU A 526 10.56 -12.17 -23.24
C LEU A 526 11.97 -12.38 -22.71
N ASN A 527 12.78 -11.32 -22.57
CA ASN A 527 14.13 -11.40 -22.00
C ASN A 527 14.20 -12.02 -20.59
N ARG A 528 13.05 -12.13 -19.91
CA ARG A 528 12.94 -12.71 -18.57
C ARG A 528 12.02 -13.92 -18.49
N SER A 529 11.27 -14.24 -19.55
CA SER A 529 10.22 -15.25 -19.53
C SER A 529 10.45 -16.40 -20.53
N ILE A 530 11.67 -16.54 -21.07
CA ILE A 530 12.03 -17.60 -22.02
C ILE A 530 13.31 -18.32 -21.58
N ASN A 531 13.37 -19.60 -21.90
CA ASN A 531 14.58 -20.43 -21.83
C ASN A 531 14.93 -20.92 -23.23
N ALA A 532 16.22 -21.10 -23.51
CA ALA A 532 16.68 -21.72 -24.73
C ALA A 532 16.32 -23.21 -24.74
N SER A 533 15.91 -23.72 -25.89
CA SER A 533 15.58 -25.13 -26.07
C SER A 533 16.85 -25.97 -26.15
N LEU A 534 16.88 -27.06 -25.38
CA LEU A 534 17.96 -28.05 -25.46
C LEU A 534 17.69 -29.04 -26.60
N MET A 535 16.42 -29.33 -26.87
CA MET A 535 16.00 -30.27 -27.92
C MET A 535 15.99 -29.64 -29.31
N ASN A 536 15.82 -28.31 -29.40
CA ASN A 536 15.74 -27.59 -30.68
C ASN A 536 16.64 -26.34 -30.66
N PRO A 537 17.93 -26.46 -31.00
CA PRO A 537 18.86 -25.33 -31.01
C PRO A 537 18.34 -24.13 -31.81
N GLY A 538 18.45 -22.93 -31.24
CA GLY A 538 17.92 -21.68 -31.84
C GLY A 538 16.44 -21.40 -31.56
N LYS A 539 15.71 -22.34 -30.93
CA LYS A 539 14.36 -22.13 -30.41
C LYS A 539 14.35 -21.90 -28.89
N TYR A 540 13.22 -21.40 -28.41
CA TYR A 540 12.99 -21.00 -27.03
C TYR A 540 11.60 -21.42 -26.57
N TYR A 541 11.41 -21.64 -25.28
CA TYR A 541 10.10 -21.90 -24.67
C TYR A 541 9.86 -20.96 -23.49
N PHE A 542 8.59 -20.73 -23.14
CA PHE A 542 8.26 -19.88 -21.99
C PHE A 542 8.73 -20.53 -20.68
N SER A 543 9.50 -19.79 -19.87
CA SER A 543 10.07 -20.25 -18.60
C SER A 543 9.07 -20.21 -17.44
N ARG A 544 8.04 -19.36 -17.54
CA ARG A 544 6.97 -19.20 -16.53
C ARG A 544 6.24 -20.52 -16.27
N ASP A 545 5.70 -20.66 -15.06
CA ASP A 545 4.91 -21.84 -14.72
C ASP A 545 3.61 -21.89 -15.54
N GLY A 546 3.26 -23.06 -16.08
CA GLY A 546 2.02 -23.23 -16.86
C GLY A 546 0.77 -23.02 -16.02
N ARG A 547 0.84 -23.34 -14.72
CA ARG A 547 -0.28 -23.30 -13.78
C ARG A 547 -0.78 -21.88 -13.48
N ILE A 548 0.06 -20.85 -13.61
CA ILE A 548 -0.37 -19.46 -13.38
C ILE A 548 -1.44 -18.99 -14.35
N LYS A 549 -1.62 -19.68 -15.50
CA LYS A 549 -2.72 -19.42 -16.44
C LYS A 549 -4.09 -19.73 -15.84
N TYR A 550 -4.13 -20.53 -14.79
CA TYR A 550 -5.34 -21.12 -14.21
C TYR A 550 -5.43 -20.88 -12.70
N TYR A 551 -4.79 -19.82 -12.22
CA TYR A 551 -4.80 -19.44 -10.81
C TYR A 551 -6.22 -19.20 -10.29
N HIS A 552 -6.45 -19.46 -9.01
CA HIS A 552 -7.75 -19.22 -8.37
C HIS A 552 -7.92 -17.74 -8.04
N GLU A 553 -8.93 -17.12 -8.64
CA GLU A 553 -9.27 -15.71 -8.45
C GLU A 553 -9.91 -15.43 -7.09
N PHE A 554 -9.48 -14.37 -6.41
CA PHE A 554 -10.18 -13.85 -5.24
C PHE A 554 -11.40 -13.02 -5.70
N ASN A 555 -12.59 -13.56 -5.48
CA ASN A 555 -13.87 -13.01 -5.94
C ASN A 555 -14.73 -12.54 -4.74
N PRO A 556 -14.48 -11.32 -4.21
CA PRO A 556 -15.24 -10.75 -3.10
C PRO A 556 -16.66 -10.36 -3.53
N THR A 557 -17.55 -10.21 -2.55
CA THR A 557 -18.87 -9.63 -2.77
C THR A 557 -18.78 -8.11 -2.89
N LEU A 558 -19.86 -7.48 -3.36
CA LEU A 558 -19.95 -6.02 -3.42
C LEU A 558 -19.79 -5.39 -2.03
N GLU A 559 -20.41 -5.99 -1.02
CA GLU A 559 -20.35 -5.51 0.37
C GLU A 559 -18.93 -5.64 0.93
N LEU A 560 -18.21 -6.73 0.61
CA LEU A 560 -16.81 -6.89 0.99
C LEU A 560 -15.92 -5.82 0.34
N ILE A 561 -16.10 -5.54 -0.96
CA ILE A 561 -15.39 -4.45 -1.63
C ILE A 561 -15.69 -3.08 -0.99
N GLN A 562 -16.94 -2.82 -0.59
CA GLN A 562 -17.30 -1.58 0.09
C GLN A 562 -16.56 -1.42 1.43
N VAL A 563 -16.42 -2.49 2.21
CA VAL A 563 -15.63 -2.43 3.45
C VAL A 563 -14.14 -2.27 3.13
N MET A 564 -13.61 -3.00 2.14
CA MET A 564 -12.21 -2.89 1.73
C MET A 564 -11.87 -1.46 1.28
N THR A 565 -12.69 -0.83 0.44
CA THR A 565 -12.48 0.55 -0.04
C THR A 565 -12.54 1.59 1.08
N LYS A 566 -13.44 1.46 2.06
CA LYS A 566 -13.49 2.35 3.24
C LYS A 566 -12.20 2.32 4.07
N ARG A 567 -11.49 1.19 4.10
CA ARG A 567 -10.22 1.04 4.84
C ARG A 567 -9.06 1.82 4.21
N LEU A 568 -9.18 2.26 2.95
CA LEU A 568 -8.17 3.05 2.25
C LEU A 568 -8.17 4.55 2.63
N LYS A 569 -9.09 5.03 3.48
CA LYS A 569 -9.29 6.46 3.80
C LYS A 569 -8.02 7.29 4.10
N ASN A 570 -6.98 6.68 4.66
CA ASN A 570 -5.73 7.32 5.06
C ASN A 570 -4.55 7.04 4.10
N VAL A 571 -4.82 6.45 2.95
CA VAL A 571 -3.83 6.09 1.93
C VAL A 571 -3.89 7.13 0.81
N ASN A 572 -2.72 7.62 0.37
CA ASN A 572 -2.65 8.45 -0.83
C ASN A 572 -2.84 7.55 -2.05
N HIS A 573 -3.99 7.65 -2.71
CA HIS A 573 -4.37 6.72 -3.77
C HIS A 573 -4.46 7.41 -5.13
N LEU A 574 -3.67 6.96 -6.10
CA LEU A 574 -3.77 7.37 -7.50
C LEU A 574 -4.24 6.19 -8.36
N VAL A 575 -5.25 6.42 -9.17
CA VAL A 575 -5.71 5.52 -10.22
C VAL A 575 -5.45 6.16 -11.57
N ILE A 576 -4.84 5.41 -12.49
CA ILE A 576 -4.72 5.79 -13.89
C ILE A 576 -5.47 4.79 -14.76
N LYS A 577 -6.51 5.26 -15.45
CA LYS A 577 -7.21 4.49 -16.49
C LYS A 577 -6.54 4.71 -17.84
N PHE A 578 -6.38 3.65 -18.63
CA PHE A 578 -5.91 3.75 -20.00
C PHE A 578 -7.11 3.78 -20.96
N ASN A 579 -7.16 4.76 -21.85
CA ASN A 579 -8.37 5.05 -22.63
C ASN A 579 -8.66 4.04 -23.78
N LYS A 580 -7.71 3.17 -24.15
CA LYS A 580 -7.91 2.06 -25.10
C LYS A 580 -8.05 0.73 -24.35
N SER A 581 -8.61 0.76 -23.14
CA SER A 581 -8.75 -0.38 -22.24
C SER A 581 -10.09 -0.37 -21.48
N ASP A 582 -10.69 -1.56 -21.34
CA ASP A 582 -12.00 -1.76 -20.71
C ASP A 582 -11.90 -2.33 -19.28
N TYR A 583 -10.69 -2.36 -18.68
CA TYR A 583 -10.48 -2.95 -17.35
C TYR A 583 -11.05 -2.11 -16.20
N ILE A 584 -11.37 -0.83 -16.43
CA ILE A 584 -12.00 0.06 -15.45
C ILE A 584 -13.35 0.56 -15.99
N GLU A 585 -14.42 -0.07 -15.50
CA GLU A 585 -15.81 0.34 -15.67
C GLU A 585 -16.19 1.49 -14.72
N ASN A 586 -17.14 2.34 -15.13
CA ASN A 586 -17.56 3.52 -14.37
C ASN A 586 -18.12 3.16 -12.98
N PHE A 587 -18.89 2.07 -12.87
CA PHE A 587 -19.47 1.67 -11.59
C PHE A 587 -18.39 1.38 -10.53
N MET A 588 -17.24 0.82 -10.94
CA MET A 588 -16.13 0.54 -10.04
C MET A 588 -15.52 1.85 -9.54
N LEU A 589 -15.30 2.81 -10.43
CA LEU A 589 -14.80 4.14 -10.06
C LEU A 589 -15.75 4.85 -9.10
N ASP A 590 -17.04 4.82 -9.37
CA ASP A 590 -18.06 5.43 -8.51
C ASP A 590 -18.14 4.75 -7.15
N LEU A 591 -17.92 3.44 -7.10
CA LEU A 591 -17.87 2.67 -5.86
C LEU A 591 -16.66 3.07 -5.01
N VAL A 592 -15.46 3.17 -5.60
CA VAL A 592 -14.26 3.60 -4.85
C VAL A 592 -14.38 5.06 -4.44
N ARG A 593 -14.77 5.98 -5.34
CA ARG A 593 -14.91 7.41 -5.03
C ARG A 593 -15.87 7.68 -3.87
N ARG A 594 -17.01 6.98 -3.82
CA ARG A 594 -17.98 7.13 -2.72
C ARG A 594 -17.44 6.68 -1.36
N ASN A 595 -16.52 5.71 -1.34
CA ASN A 595 -15.98 5.12 -0.11
C ASN A 595 -14.58 5.64 0.26
N HIS A 596 -13.87 6.26 -0.69
CA HIS A 596 -12.50 6.79 -0.54
C HIS A 596 -12.36 8.14 -1.29
N LEU A 597 -12.81 9.21 -0.64
CA LEU A 597 -12.89 10.56 -1.22
C LEU A 597 -11.53 11.18 -1.60
N ASN A 598 -10.43 10.68 -1.04
CA ASN A 598 -9.07 11.21 -1.25
C ASN A 598 -8.36 10.58 -2.46
N MET A 599 -9.06 9.76 -3.26
CA MET A 599 -8.50 9.13 -4.45
C MET A 599 -8.35 10.13 -5.61
N GLU A 600 -7.16 10.24 -6.18
CA GLU A 600 -6.91 10.94 -7.44
C GLU A 600 -7.17 9.98 -8.61
N PHE A 601 -7.93 10.45 -9.62
CA PHE A 601 -8.21 9.68 -10.83
C PHE A 601 -7.72 10.44 -12.05
N ASN A 602 -6.87 9.81 -12.84
CA ASN A 602 -6.35 10.34 -14.09
C ASN A 602 -6.64 9.37 -15.24
N GLU A 603 -6.77 9.91 -16.45
CA GLU A 603 -6.79 9.12 -17.68
C GLU A 603 -5.50 9.37 -18.46
N ALA A 604 -4.97 8.32 -19.09
CA ALA A 604 -3.78 8.35 -19.92
C ALA A 604 -4.05 7.64 -21.26
N GLU A 605 -3.42 8.10 -22.32
CA GLU A 605 -3.58 7.48 -23.63
C GLU A 605 -2.80 6.15 -23.74
N GLY A 606 -3.48 5.09 -24.13
CA GLY A 606 -2.85 3.82 -24.48
C GLY A 606 -3.72 2.60 -24.21
N THR A 607 -3.17 1.44 -24.54
CA THR A 607 -3.75 0.11 -24.29
C THR A 607 -3.57 -0.31 -22.82
N HIS A 608 -4.01 -1.52 -22.45
CA HIS A 608 -3.83 -2.05 -21.09
C HIS A 608 -2.37 -2.03 -20.57
N HIS A 609 -1.37 -2.01 -21.46
CA HIS A 609 0.05 -1.90 -21.10
C HIS A 609 0.64 -0.55 -21.51
N ALA A 610 -0.12 0.54 -21.41
CA ALA A 610 0.35 1.88 -21.77
C ALA A 610 1.62 2.29 -21.00
N HIS A 611 1.80 1.82 -19.76
CA HIS A 611 3.04 2.04 -19.00
C HIS A 611 4.28 1.45 -19.67
N LEU A 612 4.12 0.40 -20.48
CA LEU A 612 5.18 -0.21 -21.27
C LEU A 612 5.23 0.37 -22.69
N ASN A 613 4.09 0.64 -23.34
CA ASN A 613 4.06 1.13 -24.73
C ASN A 613 4.32 2.64 -24.84
N ASN A 614 3.68 3.43 -23.98
CA ASN A 614 3.75 4.89 -23.91
C ASN A 614 4.14 5.37 -22.49
N PRO A 615 5.36 5.03 -22.02
CA PRO A 615 5.79 5.29 -20.65
C PRO A 615 5.81 6.78 -20.29
N SER A 616 6.04 7.68 -21.27
CA SER A 616 6.12 9.13 -21.04
C SER A 616 4.77 9.73 -20.66
N GLU A 617 3.68 9.30 -21.32
CA GLU A 617 2.32 9.73 -20.97
C GLU A 617 1.96 9.27 -19.55
N VAL A 618 2.28 8.02 -19.21
CA VAL A 618 2.03 7.49 -17.86
C VAL A 618 2.89 8.19 -16.81
N ALA A 619 4.18 8.45 -17.10
CA ALA A 619 5.08 9.18 -16.20
C ALA A 619 4.58 10.60 -15.93
N ALA A 620 4.03 11.30 -16.94
CA ALA A 620 3.48 12.65 -16.77
C ALA A 620 2.34 12.72 -15.74
N LYS A 621 1.58 11.63 -15.55
CA LYS A 621 0.54 11.54 -14.52
C LYS A 621 1.07 11.07 -13.16
N ILE A 622 2.02 10.13 -13.16
CA ILE A 622 2.55 9.52 -11.93
C ILE A 622 3.54 10.43 -11.20
N VAL A 623 4.44 11.10 -11.92
CA VAL A 623 5.54 11.88 -11.33
C VAL A 623 5.04 13.00 -10.41
N PRO A 624 4.06 13.84 -10.79
CA PRO A 624 3.55 14.89 -9.90
C PRO A 624 2.97 14.34 -8.60
N PHE A 625 2.25 13.22 -8.68
CA PHE A 625 1.67 12.55 -7.53
C PHE A 625 2.75 11.98 -6.60
N ILE A 626 3.74 11.27 -7.15
CA ILE A 626 4.86 10.74 -6.38
C ILE A 626 5.63 11.87 -5.68
N LEU A 627 5.96 12.95 -6.39
CA LEU A 627 6.73 14.08 -5.82
C LEU A 627 5.96 14.84 -4.73
N ARG A 628 4.62 14.83 -4.77
CA ARG A 628 3.77 15.42 -3.72
C ARG A 628 3.98 14.77 -2.35
N PHE A 629 4.22 13.46 -2.33
CA PHE A 629 4.27 12.66 -1.10
C PHE A 629 5.65 12.05 -0.79
N MET A 630 6.50 11.89 -1.81
CA MET A 630 7.89 11.44 -1.73
C MET A 630 8.82 12.45 -2.41
N PRO A 631 8.89 13.69 -1.89
CA PRO A 631 9.87 14.65 -2.38
C PRO A 631 11.28 14.12 -2.13
N GLU A 632 12.24 14.62 -2.90
CA GLU A 632 13.63 14.24 -2.77
C GLU A 632 14.14 14.45 -1.34
N THR A 633 14.40 13.34 -0.62
CA THR A 633 14.95 13.39 0.74
C THR A 633 16.46 13.68 0.66
N GLY A 634 16.75 14.89 0.21
CA GLY A 634 17.89 15.74 0.50
C GLY A 634 17.43 17.18 0.78
N THR A 635 16.11 17.43 0.71
CA THR A 635 15.46 18.65 1.17
C THR A 635 14.64 18.39 2.45
N THR A 636 15.30 18.09 3.58
CA THR A 636 15.01 18.98 4.73
C THR A 636 15.18 20.39 4.17
N THR A 637 14.29 21.33 4.45
CA THR A 637 14.48 22.74 4.06
C THR A 637 15.92 23.08 4.43
N ARG A 638 16.85 23.04 3.46
CA ARG A 638 18.28 23.19 3.74
C ARG A 638 18.42 24.68 3.85
N MET A 639 17.99 25.14 5.01
CA MET A 639 18.02 26.50 5.43
C MET A 639 19.49 26.86 5.40
N GLN A 640 19.87 27.60 4.38
CA GLN A 640 21.22 28.07 4.21
C GLN A 640 21.21 29.56 4.47
N ASN A 641 21.97 29.98 5.48
CA ASN A 641 22.29 31.40 5.61
C ASN A 641 23.13 31.79 4.40
N ILE A 642 22.74 32.87 3.73
CA ILE A 642 23.48 33.47 2.64
C ILE A 642 23.92 34.87 3.04
N SER A 643 25.00 35.33 2.43
CA SER A 643 25.49 36.70 2.51
C SER A 643 25.66 37.20 1.08
N ILE A 644 25.11 38.37 0.80
CA ILE A 644 25.21 39.03 -0.51
C ILE A 644 26.07 40.26 -0.32
N ASP A 645 27.23 40.29 -0.97
CA ASP A 645 28.18 41.39 -0.83
C ASP A 645 27.64 42.66 -1.48
N VAL A 646 27.75 43.78 -0.77
CA VAL A 646 27.36 45.11 -1.22
C VAL A 646 28.48 46.10 -0.90
N PRO A 647 28.59 47.24 -1.60
CA PRO A 647 29.73 48.15 -1.42
C PRO A 647 29.94 48.66 0.01
N TRP A 648 28.88 48.69 0.83
CA TRP A 648 28.91 49.12 2.23
C TRP A 648 28.94 47.96 3.23
N GLY A 649 29.13 46.72 2.78
CA GLY A 649 29.18 45.53 3.64
C GLY A 649 28.46 44.34 3.01
N HIS A 650 27.44 43.82 3.68
CA HIS A 650 26.73 42.63 3.23
C HIS A 650 25.24 42.66 3.61
N ILE A 651 24.44 41.95 2.82
CA ILE A 651 23.02 41.67 3.09
C ILE A 651 22.90 40.21 3.48
N VAL A 652 22.36 39.95 4.67
CA VAL A 652 22.12 38.60 5.17
C VAL A 652 20.77 38.10 4.67
N GLY A 653 20.75 36.85 4.22
CA GLY A 653 19.53 36.18 3.85
C GLY A 653 19.50 34.73 4.31
N ARG A 654 18.36 34.10 4.11
CA ARG A 654 18.11 32.71 4.41
C ARG A 654 17.36 32.08 3.25
N TRP A 655 18.00 31.10 2.61
CA TRP A 655 17.42 30.36 1.50
C TRP A 655 16.78 29.08 2.00
N TYR A 656 15.52 28.89 1.66
CA TYR A 656 14.71 27.71 1.93
C TYR A 656 14.38 27.02 0.60
N GLY A 657 14.38 25.69 0.57
CA GLY A 657 14.03 24.92 -0.64
C GLY A 657 15.13 24.85 -1.70
N ASN A 658 14.75 24.47 -2.93
CA ASN A 658 15.69 24.21 -4.02
C ASN A 658 16.38 25.50 -4.51
N ARG A 659 17.71 25.47 -4.67
CA ARG A 659 18.52 26.60 -5.19
C ARG A 659 18.69 26.60 -6.71
N LYS A 660 18.33 25.51 -7.40
CA LYS A 660 18.32 25.40 -8.86
C LYS A 660 17.06 25.97 -9.50
N VAL A 661 16.05 26.24 -8.69
CA VAL A 661 14.79 26.87 -9.09
C VAL A 661 14.74 28.26 -8.49
N ARG A 662 14.13 29.19 -9.21
CA ARG A 662 13.95 30.55 -8.74
C ARG A 662 13.10 30.63 -7.48
N PRO A 663 13.56 31.29 -6.39
CA PRO A 663 12.78 31.42 -5.21
C PRO A 663 11.78 32.59 -5.32
N ILE A 664 10.83 32.59 -4.41
CA ILE A 664 10.11 33.80 -4.04
C ILE A 664 11.02 34.61 -3.10
N LEU A 665 11.27 35.88 -3.41
CA LEU A 665 12.03 36.77 -2.55
C LEU A 665 11.08 37.39 -1.51
N ALA A 666 11.33 37.09 -0.23
CA ALA A 666 10.50 37.52 0.89
C ALA A 666 11.13 38.72 1.63
N ILE A 667 10.36 39.80 1.78
CA ILE A 667 10.82 41.11 2.28
C ILE A 667 10.01 41.52 3.51
N HIS A 668 10.67 41.64 4.66
CA HIS A 668 10.03 41.94 5.95
C HIS A 668 9.57 43.40 6.11
N GLY A 669 8.80 43.66 7.18
CA GLY A 669 8.30 44.98 7.54
C GLY A 669 9.34 45.91 8.18
N TRP A 670 8.93 47.15 8.48
CA TRP A 670 9.79 48.17 9.09
C TRP A 670 10.18 47.78 10.53
N GLN A 671 11.47 47.89 10.86
CA GLN A 671 12.07 47.48 12.14
C GLN A 671 12.00 45.97 12.47
N ASP A 672 11.47 45.14 11.57
CA ASP A 672 11.51 43.68 11.65
C ASP A 672 12.88 43.16 11.17
N ASN A 673 12.91 41.87 10.85
CA ASN A 673 14.00 41.17 10.16
C ASN A 673 13.40 39.89 9.52
N LEU A 674 14.22 39.09 8.85
CA LEU A 674 13.78 37.86 8.19
C LEU A 674 13.16 36.81 9.13
N GLY A 675 13.34 36.95 10.46
CA GLY A 675 12.69 36.11 11.46
C GLY A 675 11.17 36.26 11.50
N THR A 676 10.62 37.34 10.92
CA THR A 676 9.15 37.51 10.72
C THR A 676 8.53 36.36 9.93
N TRP A 677 9.35 35.65 9.15
CA TRP A 677 8.94 34.54 8.29
C TRP A 677 9.09 33.16 8.95
N ASP A 678 9.67 33.06 10.14
CA ASP A 678 10.08 31.79 10.75
C ASP A 678 8.92 30.82 11.01
N ARG A 679 7.69 31.34 11.21
CA ARG A 679 6.49 30.53 11.37
C ARG A 679 5.78 30.21 10.04
N LEU A 680 5.74 31.14 9.10
CA LEU A 680 5.03 30.94 7.82
C LEU A 680 5.78 30.00 6.87
N ILE A 681 7.08 30.21 6.67
CA ILE A 681 7.85 29.50 5.63
C ILE A 681 7.86 27.97 5.79
N PRO A 682 7.97 27.39 7.01
CA PRO A 682 7.86 25.95 7.19
C PRO A 682 6.53 25.33 6.73
N LEU A 683 5.48 26.14 6.62
CA LEU A 683 4.13 25.74 6.22
C LEU A 683 3.86 25.89 4.71
N LEU A 684 4.79 26.51 3.97
CA LEU A 684 4.69 26.69 2.53
C LEU A 684 5.16 25.44 1.76
N PRO A 685 4.78 25.26 0.47
CA PRO A 685 5.06 24.03 -0.26
C PRO A 685 6.57 23.81 -0.43
N ARG A 686 7.07 22.66 0.03
CA ARG A 686 8.52 22.39 0.17
C ARG A 686 9.32 22.41 -1.13
N HIS A 687 8.67 22.32 -2.29
CA HIS A 687 9.33 22.38 -3.60
C HIS A 687 9.63 23.81 -4.08
N ILE A 688 9.06 24.82 -3.43
CA ILE A 688 9.26 26.23 -3.76
C ILE A 688 10.51 26.75 -3.04
N GLY A 689 11.42 27.37 -3.80
CA GLY A 689 12.51 28.13 -3.22
C GLY A 689 11.96 29.38 -2.55
N ILE A 690 12.44 29.75 -1.38
CA ILE A 690 12.13 31.04 -0.75
C ILE A 690 13.41 31.66 -0.21
N LEU A 691 13.70 32.88 -0.64
CA LEU A 691 14.82 33.66 -0.13
C LEU A 691 14.27 34.76 0.76
N CYS A 692 14.44 34.63 2.08
CA CYS A 692 14.12 35.71 3.02
C CYS A 692 15.38 36.55 3.27
N ILE A 693 15.28 37.88 3.22
CA ILE A 693 16.43 38.77 3.45
C ILE A 693 16.21 39.68 4.65
N ASP A 694 17.29 40.07 5.33
CA ASP A 694 17.33 41.22 6.22
C ASP A 694 17.65 42.46 5.36
N LEU A 695 16.79 43.48 5.37
CA LEU A 695 17.08 44.74 4.69
C LEU A 695 18.28 45.46 5.33
N PRO A 696 19.00 46.33 4.60
CA PRO A 696 20.07 47.16 5.17
C PRO A 696 19.66 47.84 6.48
N GLY A 697 20.54 47.84 7.47
CA GLY A 697 20.28 48.38 8.81
C GLY A 697 19.34 47.55 9.70
N HIS A 698 18.82 46.42 9.22
CA HIS A 698 17.94 45.51 9.96
C HIS A 698 18.61 44.16 10.22
N GLY A 699 18.14 43.47 11.27
CA GLY A 699 18.59 42.14 11.61
C GLY A 699 20.12 42.04 11.70
N ARG A 700 20.70 41.18 10.85
CA ARG A 700 22.15 40.96 10.74
C ARG A 700 22.78 41.56 9.47
N SER A 701 22.02 42.27 8.65
CA SER A 701 22.56 42.98 7.48
C SER A 701 23.37 44.20 7.89
N SER A 702 24.36 44.55 7.06
CA SER A 702 25.19 45.73 7.29
C SER A 702 24.37 47.01 7.32
N LYS A 703 24.79 47.91 8.21
CA LYS A 703 24.29 49.29 8.29
C LYS A 703 24.86 50.09 7.14
N TYR A 704 24.14 51.10 6.64
CA TYR A 704 24.75 52.06 5.72
C TYR A 704 25.88 52.84 6.41
N PRO A 705 26.85 53.37 5.65
CA PRO A 705 27.87 54.24 6.20
C PRO A 705 27.26 55.41 6.97
N VAL A 706 28.00 55.91 7.96
CA VAL A 706 27.62 57.12 8.71
C VAL A 706 27.40 58.28 7.73
N GLY A 707 26.36 59.09 7.97
CA GLY A 707 25.95 60.19 7.10
C GLY A 707 24.92 59.80 6.02
N MET A 708 24.74 58.51 5.72
CA MET A 708 23.66 58.05 4.82
C MET A 708 22.31 57.94 5.53
N THR A 709 21.23 58.09 4.78
CA THR A 709 19.85 57.90 5.24
C THR A 709 19.23 56.65 4.61
N TYR A 710 18.11 56.19 5.16
CA TYR A 710 17.36 55.06 4.60
C TYR A 710 16.09 55.57 3.93
N HIS A 711 15.91 55.24 2.66
CA HIS A 711 14.73 55.55 1.88
C HIS A 711 14.11 54.27 1.29
N VAL A 712 12.79 54.24 1.11
CA VAL A 712 12.09 53.06 0.54
C VAL A 712 12.65 52.68 -0.84
N LEU A 713 13.02 53.66 -1.66
CA LEU A 713 13.63 53.41 -2.96
C LEU A 713 15.00 52.73 -2.86
N ASP A 714 15.74 52.91 -1.77
CA ASP A 714 17.01 52.20 -1.58
C ASP A 714 16.75 50.69 -1.44
N TYR A 715 15.65 50.31 -0.75
CA TYR A 715 15.23 48.91 -0.66
C TYR A 715 14.73 48.34 -2.00
N VAL A 716 14.14 49.17 -2.88
CA VAL A 716 13.81 48.76 -4.25
C VAL A 716 15.09 48.46 -5.03
N GLN A 717 16.15 49.27 -4.86
CA GLN A 717 17.45 49.01 -5.45
C GLN A 717 18.09 47.70 -4.94
N ILE A 718 17.81 47.31 -3.69
CA ILE A 718 18.24 46.00 -3.18
C ILE A 718 17.62 44.85 -3.98
N ILE A 719 16.32 44.91 -4.31
CA ILE A 719 15.70 43.89 -5.17
C ILE A 719 16.40 43.85 -6.53
N VAL A 720 16.66 45.01 -7.15
CA VAL A 720 17.38 45.10 -8.43
C VAL A 720 18.79 44.48 -8.31
N ARG A 721 19.49 44.74 -7.21
CA ARG A 721 20.83 44.19 -6.94
C ARG A 721 20.80 42.67 -6.84
N ILE A 722 19.86 42.11 -6.07
CA ILE A 722 19.68 40.66 -5.88
C ILE A 722 19.32 39.98 -7.21
N VAL A 723 18.39 40.56 -7.97
CA VAL A 723 18.01 40.08 -9.30
C VAL A 723 19.21 40.04 -10.25
N LYS A 724 20.08 41.06 -10.22
CA LYS A 724 21.31 41.09 -11.02
C LYS A 724 22.35 40.08 -10.54
N GLU A 725 22.60 40.03 -9.24
CA GLU A 725 23.59 39.13 -8.61
C GLU A 725 23.34 37.68 -9.01
N TYR A 726 22.10 37.23 -8.89
CA TYR A 726 21.72 35.87 -9.22
C TYR A 726 21.21 35.69 -10.66
N LYS A 727 21.27 36.73 -11.50
CA LYS A 727 20.92 36.71 -12.93
C LYS A 727 19.48 36.25 -13.20
N TRP A 728 18.51 36.73 -12.43
CA TRP A 728 17.10 36.35 -12.57
C TRP A 728 16.45 37.05 -13.75
N ARG A 729 15.83 36.28 -14.66
CA ARG A 729 15.07 36.84 -15.79
C ARG A 729 13.75 37.49 -15.37
N LYS A 730 13.13 36.94 -14.33
CA LYS A 730 11.95 37.49 -13.65
C LYS A 730 12.10 37.29 -12.14
N VAL A 731 11.28 37.92 -11.32
CA VAL A 731 11.24 37.73 -9.85
C VAL A 731 9.79 37.57 -9.37
N SER A 732 9.62 36.75 -8.33
CA SER A 732 8.41 36.76 -7.51
C SER A 732 8.70 37.36 -6.16
N LEU A 733 7.78 38.17 -5.65
CA LEU A 733 7.94 38.85 -4.37
C LEU A 733 6.85 38.44 -3.38
N MET A 734 7.25 38.31 -2.12
CA MET A 734 6.35 38.21 -0.98
C MET A 734 6.73 39.31 0.02
N GLY A 735 5.86 40.29 0.22
CA GLY A 735 6.16 41.45 1.07
C GLY A 735 5.18 41.56 2.23
N HIS A 736 5.69 41.82 3.43
CA HIS A 736 4.87 42.22 4.59
C HIS A 736 5.08 43.70 4.90
N SER A 737 4.01 44.44 5.16
CA SER A 737 4.08 45.83 5.64
C SER A 737 4.95 46.74 4.73
N MET A 738 6.01 47.36 5.25
CA MET A 738 7.00 48.11 4.45
C MET A 738 7.58 47.27 3.30
N GLY A 739 7.83 45.97 3.50
CA GLY A 739 8.27 45.07 2.43
C GLY A 739 7.23 44.88 1.33
N ALA A 740 5.93 44.98 1.65
CA ALA A 740 4.85 45.01 0.68
C ALA A 740 4.84 46.32 -0.13
N ILE A 741 5.13 47.46 0.52
CA ILE A 741 5.32 48.77 -0.15
C ILE A 741 6.49 48.69 -1.12
N VAL A 742 7.66 48.23 -0.68
CA VAL A 742 8.85 48.08 -1.53
C VAL A 742 8.54 47.18 -2.74
N SER A 743 7.80 46.09 -2.51
CA SER A 743 7.39 45.17 -3.59
C SER A 743 6.42 45.82 -4.58
N PHE A 744 5.49 46.65 -4.12
CA PHE A 744 4.59 47.44 -4.97
C PHE A 744 5.36 48.42 -5.86
N PHE A 745 6.33 49.16 -5.28
CA PHE A 745 7.21 50.04 -6.06
C PHE A 745 8.00 49.29 -7.10
N TYR A 746 8.60 48.14 -6.75
CA TYR A 746 9.34 47.33 -7.70
C TYR A 746 8.43 46.84 -8.83
N ALA A 747 7.23 46.33 -8.51
CA ALA A 747 6.29 45.84 -9.52
C ALA A 747 5.82 46.94 -10.48
N ALA A 748 5.64 48.18 -9.99
CA ALA A 748 5.23 49.31 -10.83
C ALA A 748 6.37 49.84 -11.71
N LEU A 749 7.61 49.84 -11.21
CA LEU A 749 8.79 50.33 -11.94
C LEU A 749 9.34 49.28 -12.93
N TYR A 750 9.23 47.99 -12.60
CA TYR A 750 9.76 46.88 -13.39
C TYR A 750 8.70 45.79 -13.65
N PRO A 751 7.52 46.11 -14.21
CA PRO A 751 6.41 45.14 -14.34
C PRO A 751 6.77 43.95 -15.23
N HIS A 752 7.62 44.16 -16.25
CA HIS A 752 8.10 43.10 -17.14
C HIS A 752 9.02 42.07 -16.46
N MET A 753 9.65 42.47 -15.34
CA MET A 753 10.50 41.60 -14.54
C MET A 753 9.72 40.79 -13.51
N MET A 754 8.40 40.99 -13.38
CA MET A 754 7.58 40.31 -12.39
C MET A 754 6.77 39.17 -13.01
N ASP A 755 6.45 38.17 -12.20
CA ASP A 755 5.43 37.16 -12.53
C ASP A 755 4.46 36.86 -11.39
N MET A 756 4.86 37.12 -10.14
CA MET A 756 4.00 36.93 -8.99
C MET A 756 4.30 37.94 -7.87
N LEU A 757 3.27 38.46 -7.22
CA LEU A 757 3.37 39.31 -6.05
C LEU A 757 2.34 38.88 -4.98
N ILE A 758 2.82 38.59 -3.78
CA ILE A 758 2.00 38.31 -2.59
C ILE A 758 2.24 39.44 -1.58
N GLN A 759 1.20 40.20 -1.25
CA GLN A 759 1.25 41.27 -0.26
C GLN A 759 0.50 40.88 1.00
N ILE A 760 1.16 41.05 2.14
CA ILE A 760 0.61 40.81 3.46
C ILE A 760 0.41 42.17 4.15
N ASP A 761 -0.87 42.45 4.34
CA ASP A 761 -1.50 43.56 5.05
C ASP A 761 -1.43 44.98 4.45
N ILE A 762 -0.29 45.41 3.91
CA ILE A 762 -0.15 46.74 3.28
C ILE A 762 -0.07 46.62 1.76
N ILE A 763 -0.78 47.49 1.05
CA ILE A 763 -0.80 47.52 -0.42
C ILE A 763 0.17 48.57 -0.98
N LYS A 764 0.14 49.79 -0.43
CA LYS A 764 0.89 50.96 -0.93
C LYS A 764 1.36 51.87 0.20
N SER A 765 2.22 52.85 -0.12
CA SER A 765 2.63 53.92 0.81
C SER A 765 1.43 54.68 1.38
N LYS A 766 1.58 55.15 2.63
CA LYS A 766 0.55 55.94 3.31
C LYS A 766 0.43 57.33 2.67
N TYR A 767 -0.82 57.76 2.46
CA TYR A 767 -1.15 59.12 2.06
C TYR A 767 -1.19 60.04 3.29
N PHE A 768 -0.51 61.19 3.21
CA PHE A 768 -0.61 62.25 4.21
C PHE A 768 -0.98 63.55 3.51
N LYS A 769 -1.71 64.45 4.19
CA LYS A 769 -1.92 65.82 3.66
C LYS A 769 -0.57 66.53 3.49
N VAL A 770 -0.43 67.35 2.45
CA VAL A 770 0.84 68.00 2.06
C VAL A 770 1.53 68.72 3.23
N ASN A 771 0.78 69.48 4.03
CA ASN A 771 1.33 70.15 5.22
C ASN A 771 1.93 69.17 6.24
N ARG A 772 1.28 68.01 6.46
CA ARG A 772 1.77 66.95 7.33
C ARG A 772 2.97 66.22 6.72
N GLN A 773 3.07 66.14 5.40
CA GLN A 773 4.25 65.58 4.73
C GLN A 773 5.49 66.45 4.97
N ILE A 774 5.36 67.77 4.78
CA ILE A 774 6.45 68.74 5.01
C ILE A 774 6.95 68.65 6.46
N GLU A 775 6.03 68.67 7.43
CA GLU A 775 6.40 68.55 8.84
C GLU A 775 7.06 67.20 9.15
N LYS A 776 6.55 66.11 8.57
CA LYS A 776 7.15 64.79 8.74
C LYS A 776 8.56 64.73 8.15
N PHE A 777 8.79 65.32 6.98
CA PHE A 777 10.13 65.37 6.38
C PHE A 777 11.13 66.17 7.20
N LYS A 778 10.71 67.31 7.75
CA LYS A 778 11.53 68.07 8.71
C LYS A 778 11.92 67.18 9.90
N ILE A 779 10.94 66.58 10.57
CA ILE A 779 11.16 65.73 11.75
C ILE A 779 12.07 64.53 11.43
N LEU A 780 11.83 63.85 10.30
CA LEU A 780 12.64 62.70 9.89
C LEU A 780 14.09 63.11 9.59
N THR A 781 14.30 64.27 8.96
CA THR A 781 15.63 64.80 8.64
C THR A 781 16.38 65.16 9.92
N GLU A 782 15.78 65.94 10.82
CA GLU A 782 16.39 66.33 12.10
C GLU A 782 16.73 65.10 12.96
N ARG A 783 15.81 64.13 13.06
CA ARG A 783 16.06 62.90 13.82
C ARG A 783 17.11 62.01 13.17
N SER A 784 17.20 61.98 11.85
CA SER A 784 18.24 61.22 11.16
C SER A 784 19.62 61.84 11.38
N LEU A 785 19.72 63.17 11.48
CA LEU A 785 20.96 63.86 11.85
C LEU A 785 21.39 63.50 13.28
N ILE A 786 20.47 63.55 14.24
CA ILE A 786 20.74 63.17 15.63
C ILE A 786 21.23 61.72 15.73
N GLU A 787 20.63 60.78 14.99
CA GLU A 787 21.10 59.39 15.00
C GLU A 787 22.44 59.22 14.26
N ASN A 788 22.75 60.04 13.25
CA ASN A 788 24.08 60.07 12.62
C ASN A 788 25.15 60.56 13.62
N GLU A 789 24.92 61.70 14.29
CA GLU A 789 25.80 62.25 15.33
C GLU A 789 26.02 61.23 16.45
N ARG A 790 24.94 60.60 16.92
CA ARG A 790 25.02 59.52 17.91
C ARG A 790 25.88 58.35 17.43
N MET A 791 25.82 57.99 16.15
CA MET A 791 26.64 56.91 15.60
C MET A 791 28.12 57.28 15.49
N GLU A 792 28.45 58.56 15.27
CA GLU A 792 29.82 59.09 15.32
C GLU A 792 30.38 59.01 16.76
N GLU A 793 29.54 59.34 17.75
CA GLU A 793 29.88 59.29 19.18
C GLU A 793 29.91 57.87 19.78
N MET A 794 29.20 56.90 19.16
CA MET A 794 29.07 55.52 19.65
C MET A 794 30.38 54.73 19.70
N SER A 795 31.49 55.24 19.14
CA SER A 795 32.82 54.67 19.37
C SER A 795 33.26 54.72 20.85
N LEU A 796 32.51 55.41 21.72
CA LEU A 796 32.86 55.67 23.12
C LEU A 796 31.85 55.18 24.20
N LYS A 797 30.60 54.79 23.86
CA LYS A 797 29.57 54.33 24.85
C LYS A 797 28.55 53.30 24.28
N GLU A 798 28.20 52.30 25.09
CA GLU A 798 27.19 51.26 24.76
C GLU A 798 25.73 51.79 24.85
N PRO A 799 24.79 51.36 23.97
CA PRO A 799 23.37 51.74 24.05
C PRO A 799 22.67 51.25 25.33
N PRO A 800 21.50 51.84 25.70
CA PRO A 800 20.69 51.33 26.80
C PRO A 800 20.36 49.85 26.64
N SER A 801 20.70 49.06 27.65
CA SER A 801 20.48 47.62 27.69
C SER A 801 19.37 47.23 28.69
N TYR A 802 18.67 46.16 28.35
CA TYR A 802 17.43 45.71 28.98
C TYR A 802 17.50 44.20 29.23
N SER A 803 16.69 43.67 30.15
CA SER A 803 16.48 42.22 30.20
C SER A 803 15.75 41.73 28.95
N TYR A 804 15.83 40.43 28.66
CA TYR A 804 15.13 39.84 27.52
C TYR A 804 13.60 40.08 27.59
N GLN A 805 13.01 39.91 28.79
CA GLN A 805 11.58 40.17 29.02
C GLN A 805 11.21 41.63 28.74
N GLN A 806 12.05 42.58 29.15
CA GLN A 806 11.83 44.00 28.87
C GLN A 806 11.91 44.29 27.36
N LEU A 807 12.77 43.59 26.61
CA LEU A 807 12.83 43.72 25.15
C LEU A 807 11.58 43.14 24.46
N GLU A 808 11.02 42.04 24.97
CA GLU A 808 9.73 41.53 24.49
C GLU A 808 8.61 42.54 24.71
N ASP A 809 8.54 43.15 25.89
CA ASP A 809 7.54 44.18 26.20
C ASP A 809 7.73 45.43 25.31
N LEU A 810 8.98 45.87 25.12
CA LEU A 810 9.31 47.01 24.26
C LEU A 810 8.99 46.71 22.78
N LEU A 811 9.26 45.50 22.29
CA LEU A 811 8.92 45.11 20.91
C LEU A 811 7.42 44.99 20.73
N HIS A 812 6.73 44.29 21.63
CA HIS A 812 5.27 44.14 21.61
C HIS A 812 4.60 45.52 21.60
N LYS A 813 4.96 46.40 22.55
CA LYS A 813 4.42 47.78 22.60
C LYS A 813 4.82 48.61 21.38
N GLY A 814 6.07 48.52 20.94
CA GLY A 814 6.61 49.27 19.80
C GLY A 814 5.99 48.88 18.46
N SER A 815 5.53 47.63 18.34
CA SER A 815 4.75 47.14 17.20
C SER A 815 3.27 47.55 17.26
N MET A 816 2.86 48.40 18.22
CA MET A 816 1.46 48.69 18.53
C MET A 816 0.66 47.42 18.85
N GLN A 817 1.29 46.50 19.59
CA GLN A 817 0.74 45.20 19.99
C GLN A 817 0.37 44.28 18.81
N SER A 818 0.92 44.54 17.62
CA SER A 818 0.67 43.69 16.45
C SER A 818 1.46 42.38 16.46
N VAL A 819 2.65 42.34 17.06
CA VAL A 819 3.39 41.10 17.30
C VAL A 819 3.01 40.59 18.68
N GLU A 820 2.43 39.39 18.79
CA GLU A 820 2.10 38.80 20.10
C GLU A 820 3.37 38.48 20.91
N LYS A 821 3.27 38.56 22.24
CA LYS A 821 4.42 38.37 23.15
C LYS A 821 5.19 37.07 22.86
N ASP A 822 4.49 35.96 22.69
CA ASP A 822 5.09 34.65 22.45
C ASP A 822 5.84 34.55 21.11
N ASN A 823 5.53 35.45 20.18
CA ASN A 823 6.16 35.54 18.86
C ASN A 823 7.26 36.61 18.78
N CYS A 824 7.43 37.47 19.80
CA CYS A 824 8.51 38.46 19.86
C CYS A 824 9.90 37.81 19.70
N LYS A 825 10.08 36.59 20.22
CA LYS A 825 11.34 35.83 20.16
C LYS A 825 11.89 35.64 18.74
N TYR A 826 11.03 35.49 17.74
CA TYR A 826 11.46 35.28 16.35
C TYR A 826 12.16 36.52 15.78
N LEU A 827 11.70 37.71 16.16
CA LEU A 827 12.33 38.97 15.77
C LEU A 827 13.52 39.31 16.67
N LEU A 828 13.41 39.12 17.99
CA LEU A 828 14.47 39.47 18.94
C LEU A 828 15.76 38.68 18.70
N ASN A 829 15.69 37.39 18.36
CA ASN A 829 16.86 36.55 18.09
C ASN A 829 17.81 37.11 17.00
N ARG A 830 17.34 38.05 16.19
CA ARG A 830 18.12 38.70 15.13
C ARG A 830 18.30 40.20 15.31
N SER A 831 17.59 40.82 16.25
CA SER A 831 17.57 42.28 16.44
C SER A 831 18.24 42.74 17.73
N ILE A 832 18.91 41.84 18.47
CA ILE A 832 19.54 42.17 19.76
C ILE A 832 21.01 41.74 19.80
N GLU A 833 21.80 42.50 20.55
CA GLU A 833 23.18 42.16 20.92
C GLU A 833 23.33 42.14 22.44
N LYS A 834 24.25 41.32 22.93
CA LYS A 834 24.52 41.18 24.36
C LYS A 834 25.32 42.39 24.85
N SER A 835 24.91 42.95 25.99
CA SER A 835 25.60 44.08 26.58
C SER A 835 26.97 43.66 27.13
N GLN A 836 28.01 44.42 26.76
CA GLN A 836 29.37 44.26 27.26
C GLN A 836 29.52 44.82 28.67
N LEU A 837 28.74 45.85 29.02
CA LEU A 837 28.76 46.45 30.37
C LEU A 837 27.90 45.66 31.37
N TYR A 838 26.84 44.99 30.90
CA TYR A 838 25.88 44.28 31.75
C TYR A 838 25.59 42.88 31.20
N PRO A 839 26.33 41.83 31.64
CA PRO A 839 26.29 40.49 31.03
C PRO A 839 24.92 39.77 31.00
N ALA A 840 23.94 40.22 31.79
CA ALA A 840 22.58 39.69 31.81
C ALA A 840 21.58 40.49 30.94
N LYS A 841 22.05 41.53 30.26
CA LYS A 841 21.21 42.45 29.48
C LYS A 841 21.59 42.46 28.00
N TYR A 842 20.67 42.97 27.18
CA TYR A 842 20.77 43.05 25.73
C TYR A 842 20.28 44.43 25.25
N TYR A 843 20.74 44.88 24.09
CA TYR A 843 20.24 46.09 23.43
C TYR A 843 19.89 45.79 21.98
N PHE A 844 19.08 46.64 21.36
CA PHE A 844 18.70 46.45 19.95
C PHE A 844 19.89 46.74 19.01
N SER A 845 20.24 45.80 18.14
CA SER A 845 21.40 45.88 17.22
C SER A 845 21.15 46.67 15.94
N ARG A 846 19.87 46.87 15.58
CA ARG A 846 19.44 47.61 14.37
C ARG A 846 19.98 49.03 14.33
N ASP A 847 20.12 49.57 13.13
CA ASP A 847 20.49 50.96 12.93
C ASP A 847 19.42 51.92 13.48
N GLY A 848 19.82 52.91 14.27
CA GLY A 848 18.91 53.91 14.83
C GLY A 848 18.19 54.73 13.76
N ARG A 849 18.87 54.99 12.63
CA ARG A 849 18.36 55.79 11.50
C ARG A 849 17.24 55.09 10.75
N VAL A 850 17.14 53.75 10.82
CA VAL A 850 16.02 52.99 10.24
C VAL A 850 14.68 53.45 10.84
N LYS A 851 14.65 53.92 12.10
CA LYS A 851 13.43 54.50 12.71
C LYS A 851 12.94 55.76 11.99
N GLN A 852 13.80 56.39 11.19
CA GLN A 852 13.48 57.58 10.42
C GLN A 852 13.47 57.28 8.91
N CYS A 853 13.25 56.02 8.52
CA CYS A 853 13.17 55.63 7.12
C CYS A 853 12.16 56.52 6.38
N VAL A 854 12.63 57.19 5.33
CA VAL A 854 11.81 58.09 4.54
C VAL A 854 11.05 57.26 3.51
N GLU A 855 9.74 57.13 3.73
CA GLU A 855 8.82 56.61 2.72
C GLU A 855 8.45 57.75 1.77
N LEU A 856 8.46 57.50 0.45
CA LEU A 856 7.83 58.44 -0.48
C LEU A 856 6.38 58.63 -0.04
N PRO A 857 5.96 59.87 0.30
CA PRO A 857 4.60 60.11 0.69
C PRO A 857 3.71 59.71 -0.48
N GLY A 858 2.62 58.99 -0.17
CA GLY A 858 1.67 58.62 -1.20
C GLY A 858 1.12 59.89 -1.85
N ASP A 859 1.37 60.05 -3.14
CA ASP A 859 0.59 60.92 -4.01
C ASP A 859 -0.50 60.05 -4.65
N HIS A 860 -1.75 60.53 -4.63
CA HIS A 860 -2.90 59.75 -5.13
C HIS A 860 -2.71 59.40 -6.61
N GLY A 861 -2.35 60.38 -7.44
CA GLY A 861 -2.11 60.18 -8.87
C GLY A 861 -0.96 59.21 -9.13
N LEU A 862 0.15 59.36 -8.40
CA LEU A 862 1.29 58.47 -8.51
C LEU A 862 0.93 57.02 -8.16
N ALA A 863 0.18 56.80 -7.08
CA ALA A 863 -0.21 55.45 -6.67
C ALA A 863 -1.15 54.78 -7.68
N ILE A 864 -2.07 55.54 -8.28
CA ILE A 864 -2.96 55.09 -9.34
C ILE A 864 -2.16 54.73 -10.60
N GLU A 865 -1.23 55.58 -11.03
CA GLU A 865 -0.37 55.29 -12.19
C GLU A 865 0.56 54.09 -11.97
N MET A 866 1.03 53.91 -10.74
CA MET A 866 1.78 52.70 -10.36
C MET A 866 0.91 51.45 -10.46
N ALA A 867 -0.32 51.48 -9.92
CA ALA A 867 -1.25 50.36 -10.02
C ALA A 867 -1.61 50.01 -11.47
N LYS A 868 -1.78 51.03 -12.33
CA LYS A 868 -2.03 50.84 -13.78
C LYS A 868 -0.89 50.14 -14.52
N ARG A 869 0.35 50.33 -14.06
CA ARG A 869 1.55 49.71 -14.66
C ARG A 869 1.71 48.25 -14.26
N ILE A 870 1.15 47.83 -13.12
CA ILE A 870 1.22 46.45 -12.65
C ILE A 870 0.13 45.64 -13.35
N LYS A 871 0.52 44.88 -14.37
CA LYS A 871 -0.38 44.06 -15.18
C LYS A 871 0.24 42.71 -15.54
N ASN A 872 -0.60 41.73 -15.84
CA ASN A 872 -0.20 40.39 -16.29
C ASN A 872 0.70 39.61 -15.31
N ILE A 873 0.49 39.78 -14.01
CA ILE A 873 1.14 38.96 -12.96
C ILE A 873 0.11 38.21 -12.12
N ALA A 874 0.51 37.12 -11.48
CA ALA A 874 -0.27 36.52 -10.40
C ALA A 874 -0.17 37.44 -9.17
N TYR A 875 -1.27 38.04 -8.73
CA TYR A 875 -1.28 39.02 -7.66
C TYR A 875 -2.21 38.57 -6.53
N MET A 876 -1.68 38.44 -5.32
CA MET A 876 -2.48 38.15 -4.12
C MET A 876 -2.28 39.23 -3.06
N ILE A 877 -3.38 39.62 -2.40
CA ILE A 877 -3.38 40.47 -1.21
C ILE A 877 -4.08 39.72 -0.08
N VAL A 878 -3.41 39.60 1.07
CA VAL A 878 -3.98 39.07 2.31
C VAL A 878 -3.99 40.20 3.35
N ARG A 879 -5.17 40.65 3.78
CA ARG A 879 -5.33 41.85 4.62
C ARG A 879 -5.92 41.52 5.99
N SER A 880 -5.39 42.16 7.04
CA SER A 880 -5.93 42.14 8.41
C SER A 880 -7.15 43.04 8.54
N ASP A 881 -8.17 42.56 9.27
CA ASP A 881 -9.35 43.34 9.62
C ASP A 881 -9.16 44.22 10.87
N LYS A 882 -8.15 43.93 11.71
CA LYS A 882 -7.87 44.67 12.95
C LYS A 882 -7.11 45.98 12.73
N LEU A 883 -6.64 46.24 11.52
CA LEU A 883 -5.93 47.47 11.17
C LEU A 883 -6.84 48.41 10.37
N SER A 884 -7.36 49.49 10.99
CA SER A 884 -8.22 50.48 10.32
C SER A 884 -7.43 51.44 9.42
N LEU A 885 -6.87 50.92 8.33
CA LEU A 885 -6.12 51.71 7.34
C LEU A 885 -6.79 51.74 5.96
N MET A 886 -8.07 51.35 5.83
CA MET A 886 -8.76 51.42 4.55
C MET A 886 -9.11 52.87 4.22
N SER A 887 -8.41 53.43 3.23
CA SER A 887 -8.81 54.66 2.57
C SER A 887 -9.60 54.32 1.30
N ALA A 888 -10.51 55.19 0.84
CA ALA A 888 -11.21 55.02 -0.44
C ALA A 888 -10.21 54.80 -1.61
N ILE A 889 -9.00 55.33 -1.48
CA ILE A 889 -7.89 55.14 -2.41
C ILE A 889 -7.41 53.68 -2.47
N ASP A 890 -7.45 52.93 -1.37
CA ASP A 890 -7.02 51.53 -1.36
C ASP A 890 -8.00 50.64 -2.13
N GLU A 891 -9.30 50.94 -2.06
CA GLU A 891 -10.32 50.23 -2.85
C GLU A 891 -10.12 50.50 -4.35
N GLU A 892 -9.93 51.77 -4.72
CA GLU A 892 -9.67 52.17 -6.11
C GLU A 892 -8.41 51.47 -6.68
N ILE A 893 -7.34 51.39 -5.90
CA ILE A 893 -6.12 50.66 -6.30
C ILE A 893 -6.38 49.17 -6.44
N VAL A 894 -7.10 48.55 -5.50
CA VAL A 894 -7.45 47.12 -5.58
C VAL A 894 -8.25 46.83 -6.84
N ASP A 895 -9.20 47.71 -7.20
CA ASP A 895 -10.01 47.55 -8.40
C ASP A 895 -9.18 47.68 -9.68
N ILE A 896 -8.25 48.64 -9.74
CA ILE A 896 -7.30 48.77 -10.86
C ILE A 896 -6.42 47.52 -10.97
N LEU A 897 -5.86 47.05 -9.85
CA LEU A 897 -5.01 45.86 -9.83
C LEU A 897 -5.79 44.61 -10.26
N ARG A 898 -7.04 44.47 -9.81
CA ARG A 898 -7.94 43.38 -10.21
C ARG A 898 -8.25 43.42 -11.71
N ALA A 899 -8.52 44.61 -12.26
CA ALA A 899 -8.79 44.78 -13.67
C ALA A 899 -7.56 44.47 -14.56
N ASN A 900 -6.36 44.81 -14.09
CA ASN A 900 -5.13 44.67 -14.87
C ASN A 900 -4.45 43.29 -14.76
N ASN A 901 -4.86 42.46 -13.80
CA ASN A 901 -4.24 41.17 -13.54
C ASN A 901 -5.32 40.08 -13.55
N SER A 902 -5.34 39.28 -14.61
CA SER A 902 -6.28 38.15 -14.79
C SER A 902 -6.20 37.08 -13.68
N HIS A 903 -5.16 37.14 -12.86
CA HIS A 903 -4.86 36.19 -11.78
C HIS A 903 -4.75 36.94 -10.44
N PHE A 904 -5.79 37.71 -10.11
CA PHE A 904 -5.86 38.52 -8.89
C PHE A 904 -6.71 37.86 -7.79
N GLU A 905 -6.19 37.80 -6.57
CA GLU A 905 -6.90 37.33 -5.38
C GLU A 905 -6.80 38.33 -4.22
N TYR A 906 -7.91 38.58 -3.52
CA TYR A 906 -7.98 39.48 -2.37
C TYR A 906 -8.70 38.79 -1.22
N HIS A 907 -7.98 38.59 -0.11
CA HIS A 907 -8.45 37.87 1.07
C HIS A 907 -8.41 38.79 2.29
N ARG A 908 -9.48 38.77 3.09
CA ARG A 908 -9.55 39.44 4.39
C ARG A 908 -9.47 38.40 5.50
N TYR A 909 -8.77 38.74 6.58
CA TYR A 909 -8.52 37.86 7.70
C TYR A 909 -8.63 38.60 9.03
N ASP A 910 -9.31 38.01 10.00
CA ASP A 910 -9.42 38.54 11.36
C ASP A 910 -8.14 38.27 12.19
N GLY A 911 -7.03 38.89 11.76
CA GLY A 911 -5.73 38.81 12.41
C GLY A 911 -5.16 40.18 12.72
N THR A 912 -4.02 40.25 13.39
CA THR A 912 -3.23 41.48 13.60
C THR A 912 -2.44 41.87 12.34
N HIS A 913 -1.75 43.02 12.35
CA HIS A 913 -0.83 43.43 11.26
C HIS A 913 0.25 42.38 10.95
N HIS A 914 0.73 41.63 11.93
CA HIS A 914 1.68 40.52 11.76
C HIS A 914 0.98 39.14 11.73
N LEU A 915 -0.18 39.05 11.09
CA LEU A 915 -0.95 37.80 10.99
C LEU A 915 -0.14 36.61 10.47
N HIS A 916 0.82 36.83 9.56
CA HIS A 916 1.69 35.78 9.03
C HIS A 916 2.70 35.23 10.06
N LEU A 917 2.95 35.97 11.13
CA LEU A 917 3.78 35.56 12.25
C LEU A 917 2.93 35.01 13.41
N ASN A 918 1.79 35.63 13.72
CA ASN A 918 0.93 35.19 14.84
C ASN A 918 0.06 33.98 14.48
N ASP A 919 -0.48 33.95 13.27
CA ASP A 919 -1.38 32.91 12.74
C ASP A 919 -0.90 32.41 11.37
N ALA A 920 0.30 31.86 11.39
CA ALA A 920 1.01 31.41 10.19
C ALA A 920 0.24 30.30 9.45
N GLU A 921 -0.47 29.45 10.18
CA GLU A 921 -1.28 28.36 9.67
C GLU A 921 -2.45 28.85 8.83
N ALA A 922 -3.21 29.84 9.30
CA ALA A 922 -4.30 30.43 8.52
C ALA A 922 -3.79 31.16 7.28
N VAL A 923 -2.69 31.91 7.41
CA VAL A 923 -2.08 32.59 6.26
C VAL A 923 -1.53 31.58 5.24
N ALA A 924 -0.93 30.48 5.68
CA ALA A 924 -0.47 29.40 4.80
C ALA A 924 -1.64 28.73 4.06
N ALA A 925 -2.78 28.54 4.72
CA ALA A 925 -3.98 27.96 4.09
C ALA A 925 -4.49 28.83 2.92
N LEU A 926 -4.35 30.16 3.00
CA LEU A 926 -4.70 31.09 1.92
C LEU A 926 -3.64 31.11 0.82
N ILE A 927 -2.36 31.19 1.20
CA ILE A 927 -1.25 31.40 0.25
C ILE A 927 -0.88 30.12 -0.51
N ASN A 928 -0.99 28.94 0.12
CA ASN A 928 -0.55 27.67 -0.50
C ASN A 928 -1.28 27.34 -1.80
N PRO A 929 -2.62 27.39 -1.89
CA PRO A 929 -3.34 27.17 -3.15
C PRO A 929 -2.91 28.13 -4.26
N PHE A 930 -2.69 29.40 -3.92
CA PHE A 930 -2.27 30.44 -4.86
C PHE A 930 -0.86 30.16 -5.40
N ILE A 931 0.11 29.86 -4.52
CA ILE A 931 1.46 29.48 -4.92
C ILE A 931 1.43 28.23 -5.80
N LEU A 932 0.72 27.18 -5.41
CA LEU A 932 0.66 25.94 -6.19
C LEU A 932 0.07 26.13 -7.59
N ARG A 933 -0.90 27.05 -7.73
CA ARG A 933 -1.56 27.35 -9.01
C ARG A 933 -0.65 28.09 -9.98
N TYR A 934 0.10 29.09 -9.50
CA TYR A 934 0.87 30.00 -10.36
C TYR A 934 2.39 29.75 -10.35
N ARG A 935 2.85 28.86 -9.47
CA ARG A 935 4.19 28.27 -9.45
C ARG A 935 4.12 26.73 -9.50
N PRO A 936 3.48 26.12 -10.53
CA PRO A 936 3.55 24.67 -10.71
C PRO A 936 4.99 24.25 -11.02
N LEU A 937 5.30 22.96 -10.94
CA LEU A 937 6.61 22.34 -11.26
C LEU A 937 7.01 22.56 -12.74
N ILE A 938 7.29 23.80 -13.13
CA ILE A 938 7.97 24.15 -14.37
C ILE A 938 9.42 24.42 -13.98
N LEU A 939 10.33 23.60 -14.53
CA LEU A 939 11.76 23.76 -14.41
C LEU A 939 12.23 25.01 -15.18
N ASP A 940 11.99 26.19 -14.62
CA ASP A 940 12.81 27.37 -14.89
C ASP A 940 14.16 27.15 -14.18
N THR A 941 14.99 26.25 -14.71
CA THR A 941 16.35 26.08 -14.22
C THR A 941 17.16 27.30 -14.61
N TRP A 942 17.68 28.02 -13.63
CA TRP A 942 18.86 28.85 -13.86
C TRP A 942 20.10 28.03 -13.52
N THR A 943 21.22 28.35 -14.14
CA THR A 943 22.53 27.82 -13.76
C THR A 943 23.21 28.83 -12.85
N VAL A 944 23.37 28.48 -11.58
CA VAL A 944 24.33 29.14 -10.68
C VAL A 944 25.62 28.35 -10.79
N ASP A 945 26.71 29.00 -11.22
CA ASP A 945 28.05 28.43 -11.05
C ASP A 945 28.31 28.23 -9.55
N ASP A 946 28.69 27.02 -9.15
CA ASP A 946 28.93 26.59 -7.77
C ASP A 946 30.11 27.30 -7.06
N ASN A 947 30.54 28.48 -7.53
CA ASN A 947 31.71 29.22 -7.04
C ASN A 947 31.39 30.40 -6.11
N VAL A 948 30.23 30.43 -5.45
CA VAL A 948 30.03 31.37 -4.32
C VAL A 948 30.75 30.80 -3.10
N LYS A 949 32.03 31.20 -2.98
CA LYS A 949 32.98 30.79 -1.95
C LYS A 949 32.37 30.87 -0.56
N GLY A 950 32.46 29.76 0.15
CA GLY A 950 32.22 29.70 1.59
C GLY A 950 33.20 30.62 2.34
N VAL A 951 32.66 31.23 3.38
CA VAL A 951 33.30 32.06 4.40
C VAL A 951 34.65 31.46 4.82
N ASN A 952 35.75 32.13 4.49
CA ASN A 952 37.03 31.99 5.18
C ASN A 952 37.21 33.20 6.11
N GLN A 953 37.74 32.90 7.30
CA GLN A 953 38.07 33.85 8.36
C GLN A 953 38.95 35.02 7.86
N PRO A 954 38.89 36.19 8.51
CA PRO A 954 39.63 37.36 8.06
C PRO A 954 41.11 37.22 8.42
N GLU A 955 41.94 36.87 7.43
CA GLU A 955 43.37 37.19 7.50
C GLU A 955 43.57 38.65 7.08
N LYS A 956 44.08 39.44 8.04
CA LYS A 956 44.73 40.72 7.80
C LYS A 956 45.68 40.61 6.60
N LYS A 957 45.54 41.50 5.62
CA LYS A 957 46.70 42.12 4.95
C LYS A 957 46.32 43.48 4.41
N SER A 958 47.03 44.47 4.96
CA SER A 958 47.16 45.81 4.42
C SER A 958 47.76 45.76 3.01
N LYS A 959 47.32 46.67 2.15
CA LYS A 959 48.17 47.73 1.59
C LYS A 959 47.36 48.58 0.60
N LEU A 960 47.30 49.87 0.95
CA LEU A 960 47.02 51.08 0.16
C LEU A 960 45.65 51.18 -0.51
#